data_AF-A0A9D4NHZ8-F1
#
_entry.id   AF-A0A9D4NHZ8-F1
#
_cell.length_a   1.000
_cell.length_b   1.000
_cell.length_c   1.000
_cell.angle_alpha   90.00
_cell.angle_beta   90.00
_cell.angle_gamma   90.00
#
_symmetry.space_group_name_H-M   'P 1'
#
loop_
_entity.id
_entity.type
_entity.pdbx_description
1 polymer ?
#
loop_
_entity_poly.entity_id
_entity_poly.type
_entity_poly.pdbx_seq_one_letter_code
_entity_poly.pdbx_strand_id
1 'polypeptide(L)'
;MEADSETRAAKSELLSLQSSKEWYQQQLELATRARSELQKDLTLLQAQASSQSSIIERLKTENTRLRQQFTDIQNRALKEKEILAKHLEAIESDMMDREAAFQEIQRERSFLEDAFSNKIQTAEDEKNRISLLMQMTNDLENQLEKAHVDLKKKQNQIVQLENENIELMKKLNISQETVSEKENVVEELKHDLIKLEDKLKAFQKSIVNKDTELLKHKEEKAKIEIALNAALQEKESVDKSLDNLKSDMGKVEKSFKMMRQELNSKSAEVHTAKSSSKATLDHIETLKTDLENERRKYELAKSEFGNKNELLQDLQGQKINLESEVTILREKIVAMEASHDEIAKDKQILDSELNATREKLEELKMKFEAEAKTEKGKMQLSSNDNEEYAKMQEQQESLREKLAASEKDSKKDLLKQKARVAKLNQDLNAVKTELMERQKTFDDNIEVLSEKLREMALEKDKLETELTMTHRKYEFSMLEQKDQIGTELQNLASELQQVRLEKQELKSQYMALQHARDQDLHQYQQQLEAMGEELRLSREMEVESTITVEANQALQLELEKEKGRLAGLMQSNATLKHHVSQLEEALASRESTLVEMQTAWGEQARTHERSVHENLRRVQVLEESLKMEKDGQRDLRKQIGIKITENKKLKRQNDGLKQDVETLRQDLAQRVQEVGILQGELETSKQNVLSHQSEMAAIEAESKSIQRELERVQQQLRDSVSREPVILEQIKGLEWKLELKSRELTAVQEQLAVSEERQLAEMGAVRHLLQVGTDERQLAEMGAVRHLLQEKTGEIENLKMESSALKHDKQSQQAKLSELRSALKSSIHYHKLTKKFVHLTGHVGEGDSPGVELPPLPFDLEDMDRLLQETTVRALESKPLDNLQNCLLNLRSEISGLQSQMEVHSTTIQSSNHSWSSIEQQVQELCTVVQTLTQTSAATATTDSLAAAAVDMANGIINI
;
A
#
# COMPACT_ATOMS: atom_id res chain seq x y z
N MET A 1 36.82 197.48 -27.95
CA MET A 1 35.77 196.61 -28.57
C MET A 1 35.95 195.15 -28.13
N GLU A 2 37.10 194.78 -27.54
CA GLU A 2 37.45 193.40 -27.19
C GLU A 2 36.50 192.70 -26.20
N ALA A 3 35.92 193.42 -25.23
CA ALA A 3 34.97 192.84 -24.27
C ALA A 3 33.74 192.20 -24.95
N ASP A 4 33.39 192.65 -26.16
CA ASP A 4 32.25 192.12 -26.94
C ASP A 4 32.60 190.83 -27.69
N SER A 5 33.88 190.49 -27.84
CA SER A 5 34.36 189.19 -28.34
C SER A 5 34.53 188.16 -27.22
N GLU A 6 35.11 188.54 -26.08
CA GLU A 6 35.31 187.65 -24.93
C GLU A 6 33.98 187.13 -24.38
N THR A 7 32.98 188.01 -24.25
CA THR A 7 31.62 187.63 -23.81
C THR A 7 30.90 186.70 -24.79
N ARG A 8 31.24 186.73 -26.09
CA ARG A 8 30.70 185.78 -27.09
C ARG A 8 31.43 184.43 -27.01
N ALA A 9 32.76 184.44 -26.85
CA ALA A 9 33.56 183.22 -26.67
C ALA A 9 33.11 182.45 -25.43
N ALA A 10 33.09 183.10 -24.26
CA ALA A 10 32.62 182.51 -23.01
C ALA A 10 31.16 182.00 -23.09
N LYS A 11 30.29 182.68 -23.85
CA LYS A 11 28.91 182.20 -24.08
C LYS A 11 28.86 180.98 -25.00
N SER A 12 29.74 180.88 -25.99
CA SER A 12 29.87 179.69 -26.84
C SER A 12 30.44 178.49 -26.06
N GLU A 13 31.44 178.73 -25.20
CA GLU A 13 32.00 177.71 -24.30
C GLU A 13 30.95 177.24 -23.28
N LEU A 14 30.20 178.15 -22.67
CA LEU A 14 29.11 177.81 -21.74
C LEU A 14 28.02 176.99 -22.43
N LEU A 15 27.65 177.32 -23.68
CA LEU A 15 26.73 176.50 -24.48
C LEU A 15 27.29 175.11 -24.83
N SER A 16 28.60 175.00 -25.12
CA SER A 16 29.27 173.71 -25.36
C SER A 16 29.43 172.86 -24.09
N LEU A 17 29.65 173.50 -22.94
CA LEU A 17 29.67 172.83 -21.64
C LEU A 17 28.26 172.40 -21.22
N GLN A 18 27.25 173.20 -21.55
CA GLN A 18 25.85 172.85 -21.32
C GLN A 18 25.42 171.66 -22.21
N SER A 19 25.70 171.68 -23.51
CA SER A 19 25.37 170.55 -24.39
C SER A 19 26.17 169.28 -24.04
N SER A 20 27.44 169.42 -23.65
CA SER A 20 28.24 168.30 -23.12
C SER A 20 27.66 167.76 -21.81
N LYS A 21 27.25 168.62 -20.88
CA LYS A 21 26.56 168.23 -19.63
C LYS A 21 25.25 167.51 -19.94
N GLU A 22 24.42 168.05 -20.83
CA GLU A 22 23.14 167.44 -21.24
C GLU A 22 23.37 166.07 -21.87
N TRP A 23 24.42 165.91 -22.71
CA TRP A 23 24.84 164.62 -23.25
C TRP A 23 25.30 163.66 -22.14
N TYR A 24 26.16 164.07 -21.21
CA TYR A 24 26.59 163.23 -20.08
C TYR A 24 25.42 162.85 -19.16
N GLN A 25 24.44 163.74 -18.96
CA GLN A 25 23.23 163.42 -18.21
C GLN A 25 22.37 162.38 -18.96
N GLN A 26 22.19 162.51 -20.27
CA GLN A 26 21.50 161.52 -21.10
C GLN A 26 22.23 160.16 -21.10
N GLN A 27 23.57 160.15 -21.20
CA GLN A 27 24.35 158.91 -21.13
C GLN A 27 24.26 158.25 -19.74
N LEU A 28 24.29 159.03 -18.66
CA LEU A 28 24.09 158.52 -17.30
C LEU A 28 22.68 157.96 -17.10
N GLU A 29 21.66 158.62 -17.67
CA GLU A 29 20.26 158.15 -17.63
C GLU A 29 20.07 156.86 -18.45
N LEU A 30 20.68 156.77 -19.64
CA LEU A 30 20.69 155.56 -20.47
C LEU A 30 21.42 154.41 -19.75
N ALA A 31 22.59 154.67 -19.16
CA ALA A 31 23.37 153.66 -18.45
C ALA A 31 22.69 153.18 -17.16
N THR A 32 22.05 154.08 -16.41
CA THR A 32 21.28 153.70 -15.20
C THR A 32 19.98 152.97 -15.55
N ARG A 33 19.28 153.37 -16.62
CA ARG A 33 18.14 152.64 -17.18
C ARG A 33 18.56 151.24 -17.61
N ALA A 34 19.59 151.10 -18.44
CA ALA A 34 20.12 149.80 -18.89
C ALA A 34 20.55 148.91 -17.71
N ARG A 35 21.24 149.47 -16.70
CA ARG A 35 21.58 148.75 -15.46
C ARG A 35 20.32 148.32 -14.71
N SER A 36 19.26 149.13 -14.67
CA SER A 36 18.01 148.77 -13.99
C SER A 36 17.23 147.68 -14.71
N GLU A 37 17.22 147.64 -16.05
CA GLU A 37 16.62 146.54 -16.80
C GLU A 37 17.45 145.25 -16.62
N LEU A 38 18.78 145.30 -16.82
CA LEU A 38 19.67 144.16 -16.55
C LEU A 38 19.55 143.63 -15.10
N GLN A 39 19.31 144.51 -14.13
CA GLN A 39 19.08 144.09 -12.74
C GLN A 39 17.70 143.43 -12.56
N LYS A 40 16.65 143.90 -13.23
CA LYS A 40 15.35 143.19 -13.26
C LYS A 40 15.51 141.82 -13.90
N ASP A 41 16.12 141.76 -15.09
CA ASP A 41 16.33 140.51 -15.84
C ASP A 41 17.15 139.51 -15.02
N LEU A 42 18.21 139.95 -14.35
CA LEU A 42 18.97 139.12 -13.40
C LEU A 42 18.08 138.58 -12.27
N THR A 43 17.25 139.42 -11.64
CA THR A 43 16.34 138.94 -10.58
C THR A 43 15.24 138.01 -11.09
N LEU A 44 14.74 138.21 -12.32
CA LEU A 44 13.78 137.32 -12.98
C LEU A 44 14.41 135.97 -13.31
N LEU A 45 15.63 135.95 -13.85
CA LEU A 45 16.38 134.73 -14.13
C LEU A 45 16.75 133.99 -12.83
N GLN A 46 17.11 134.69 -11.75
CA GLN A 46 17.34 134.08 -10.44
C GLN A 46 16.06 133.48 -9.82
N ALA A 47 14.92 134.16 -9.96
CA ALA A 47 13.61 133.64 -9.53
C ALA A 47 13.17 132.43 -10.37
N GLN A 48 13.41 132.45 -11.68
CA GLN A 48 13.15 131.31 -12.57
C GLN A 48 14.07 130.12 -12.25
N ALA A 49 15.37 130.34 -12.08
CA ALA A 49 16.34 129.28 -11.78
C ALA A 49 16.08 128.62 -10.41
N SER A 50 15.73 129.39 -9.38
CA SER A 50 15.35 128.85 -8.06
C SER A 50 14.01 128.09 -8.11
N SER A 51 13.03 128.57 -8.86
CA SER A 51 11.77 127.86 -9.12
C SER A 51 12.00 126.54 -9.87
N GLN A 52 12.81 126.56 -10.93
CA GLN A 52 13.21 125.37 -11.70
C GLN A 52 13.98 124.38 -10.83
N SER A 53 14.90 124.83 -9.97
CA SER A 53 15.61 123.97 -9.01
C SER A 53 14.63 123.30 -8.02
N SER A 54 13.63 124.03 -7.52
CA SER A 54 12.55 123.46 -6.68
C SER A 54 11.66 122.44 -7.42
N ILE A 55 11.47 122.60 -8.73
CA ILE A 55 10.79 121.60 -9.57
C ILE A 55 11.69 120.37 -9.77
N ILE A 56 12.98 120.57 -10.07
CA ILE A 56 13.96 119.49 -10.26
C ILE A 56 14.12 118.64 -9.00
N GLU A 57 14.26 119.23 -7.82
CA GLU A 57 14.35 118.45 -6.58
C GLU A 57 13.06 117.68 -6.27
N ARG A 58 11.89 118.27 -6.52
CA ARG A 58 10.62 117.52 -6.41
C ARG A 58 10.59 116.33 -7.37
N LEU A 59 10.93 116.52 -8.64
CA LEU A 59 11.00 115.44 -9.63
C LEU A 59 12.04 114.38 -9.27
N LYS A 60 13.18 114.73 -8.66
CA LYS A 60 14.14 113.76 -8.09
C LYS A 60 13.51 112.95 -6.97
N THR A 61 12.89 113.60 -5.98
CA THR A 61 12.23 112.89 -4.85
C THR A 61 11.09 111.98 -5.32
N GLU A 62 10.34 112.39 -6.33
CA GLU A 62 9.30 111.58 -6.94
C GLU A 62 9.88 110.41 -7.74
N ASN A 63 10.93 110.62 -8.53
CA ASN A 63 11.61 109.53 -9.26
C ASN A 63 12.20 108.49 -8.31
N THR A 64 12.81 108.90 -7.19
CA THR A 64 13.29 107.97 -6.16
C THR A 64 12.15 107.25 -5.44
N ARG A 65 11.03 107.94 -5.15
CA ARG A 65 9.85 107.30 -4.55
C ARG A 65 9.22 106.26 -5.49
N LEU A 66 9.09 106.59 -6.78
CA LEU A 66 8.55 105.69 -7.80
C LEU A 66 9.47 104.47 -8.02
N ARG A 67 10.80 104.65 -7.99
CA ARG A 67 11.75 103.53 -8.00
C ARG A 67 11.58 102.61 -6.80
N GLN A 68 11.47 103.17 -5.58
CA GLN A 68 11.23 102.35 -4.38
C GLN A 68 9.90 101.61 -4.45
N GLN A 69 8.81 102.28 -4.85
CA GLN A 69 7.50 101.66 -5.02
C GLN A 69 7.52 100.55 -6.08
N PHE A 70 8.24 100.74 -7.19
CA PHE A 70 8.45 99.70 -8.20
C PHE A 70 9.20 98.49 -7.62
N THR A 71 10.30 98.69 -6.88
CA THR A 71 11.02 97.59 -6.25
C THR A 71 10.21 96.89 -5.16
N ASP A 72 9.37 97.61 -4.41
CA ASP A 72 8.49 97.02 -3.39
C ASP A 72 7.38 96.17 -4.01
N ILE A 73 6.81 96.62 -5.13
CA ILE A 73 5.83 95.85 -5.93
C ILE A 73 6.50 94.63 -6.56
N GLN A 74 7.69 94.78 -7.14
CA GLN A 74 8.46 93.67 -7.73
C GLN A 74 8.82 92.61 -6.67
N ASN A 75 9.30 93.03 -5.50
CA ASN A 75 9.62 92.15 -4.38
C ASN A 75 8.38 91.45 -3.82
N ARG A 76 7.20 92.10 -3.83
CA ARG A 76 5.93 91.47 -3.44
C ARG A 76 5.51 90.40 -4.47
N ALA A 77 5.50 90.74 -5.75
CA ALA A 77 5.14 89.81 -6.82
C ALA A 77 6.07 88.59 -6.89
N LEU A 78 7.37 88.77 -6.59
CA LEU A 78 8.32 87.66 -6.46
C LEU A 78 7.99 86.73 -5.29
N LYS A 79 7.61 87.27 -4.12
CA LYS A 79 7.17 86.47 -2.97
C LYS A 79 5.83 85.76 -3.21
N GLU A 80 4.88 86.43 -3.85
CA GLU A 80 3.61 85.83 -4.26
C GLU A 80 3.84 84.69 -5.26
N LYS A 81 4.76 84.84 -6.22
CA LYS A 81 5.20 83.75 -7.11
C LYS A 81 5.88 82.61 -6.35
N GLU A 82 6.75 82.89 -5.38
CA GLU A 82 7.41 81.88 -4.55
C GLU A 82 6.40 81.06 -3.73
N ILE A 83 5.39 81.72 -3.15
CA ILE A 83 4.30 81.07 -2.41
C ILE A 83 3.44 80.21 -3.35
N LEU A 84 3.11 80.70 -4.55
CA LEU A 84 2.38 79.93 -5.56
C LEU A 84 3.17 78.71 -6.04
N ALA A 85 4.48 78.84 -6.26
CA ALA A 85 5.34 77.70 -6.62
C ALA A 85 5.31 76.63 -5.53
N LYS A 86 5.51 77.01 -4.26
CA LYS A 86 5.44 76.09 -3.11
C LYS A 86 4.07 75.42 -2.93
N HIS A 87 2.98 76.11 -3.29
CA HIS A 87 1.65 75.49 -3.31
C HIS A 87 1.47 74.50 -4.47
N LEU A 88 2.07 74.74 -5.64
CA LEU A 88 2.06 73.78 -6.74
C LEU A 88 2.92 72.56 -6.42
N GLU A 89 4.14 72.75 -5.93
CA GLU A 89 5.04 71.67 -5.43
C GLU A 89 4.34 70.80 -4.38
N ALA A 90 3.61 71.43 -3.44
CA ALA A 90 2.81 70.70 -2.45
C ALA A 90 1.68 69.89 -3.10
N ILE A 91 0.92 70.46 -4.04
CA ILE A 91 -0.17 69.76 -4.75
C ILE A 91 0.37 68.60 -5.63
N GLU A 92 1.54 68.77 -6.23
CA GLU A 92 2.22 67.73 -7.02
C GLU A 92 2.65 66.56 -6.11
N SER A 93 3.20 66.82 -4.93
CA SER A 93 3.47 65.78 -3.92
C SER A 93 2.17 65.08 -3.48
N ASP A 94 1.14 65.86 -3.11
CA ASP A 94 -0.18 65.37 -2.70
C ASP A 94 -0.86 64.51 -3.80
N MET A 95 -0.52 64.73 -5.07
CA MET A 95 -0.98 63.95 -6.21
C MET A 95 -0.15 62.66 -6.41
N MET A 96 1.18 62.73 -6.29
CA MET A 96 2.06 61.56 -6.36
C MET A 96 1.78 60.57 -5.22
N ASP A 97 1.57 61.06 -4.00
CA ASP A 97 1.23 60.22 -2.84
C ASP A 97 -0.13 59.50 -3.03
N ARG A 98 -1.11 60.18 -3.63
CA ARG A 98 -2.42 59.58 -3.97
C ARG A 98 -2.32 58.55 -5.10
N GLU A 99 -1.51 58.82 -6.13
CA GLU A 99 -1.26 57.88 -7.23
C GLU A 99 -0.52 56.63 -6.72
N ALA A 100 0.49 56.79 -5.87
CA ALA A 100 1.19 55.67 -5.23
C ALA A 100 0.24 54.81 -4.38
N ALA A 101 -0.59 55.43 -3.53
CA ALA A 101 -1.59 54.73 -2.75
C ALA A 101 -2.66 54.04 -3.63
N PHE A 102 -3.08 54.66 -4.73
CA PHE A 102 -4.04 54.07 -5.67
C PHE A 102 -3.44 52.87 -6.42
N GLN A 103 -2.17 52.93 -6.82
CA GLN A 103 -1.46 51.79 -7.41
C GLN A 103 -1.31 50.64 -6.41
N GLU A 104 -1.05 50.92 -5.13
CA GLU A 104 -0.97 49.86 -4.12
C GLU A 104 -2.33 49.19 -3.90
N ILE A 105 -3.41 49.96 -3.82
CA ILE A 105 -4.79 49.44 -3.79
C ILE A 105 -5.10 48.60 -5.04
N GLN A 106 -4.56 48.94 -6.22
CA GLN A 106 -4.68 48.09 -7.42
C GLN A 106 -3.86 46.80 -7.32
N ARG A 107 -2.65 46.83 -6.76
CA ARG A 107 -1.82 45.62 -6.52
C ARG A 107 -2.50 44.69 -5.53
N GLU A 108 -2.92 45.21 -4.38
CA GLU A 108 -3.71 44.47 -3.37
C GLU A 108 -4.97 43.88 -3.99
N ARG A 109 -5.72 44.66 -4.77
CA ARG A 109 -6.94 44.17 -5.43
C ARG A 109 -6.64 43.05 -6.44
N SER A 110 -5.64 43.20 -7.31
CA SER A 110 -5.27 42.14 -8.27
C SER A 110 -4.85 40.88 -7.54
N PHE A 111 -3.96 41.01 -6.54
CA PHE A 111 -3.51 39.89 -5.72
C PHE A 111 -4.67 39.17 -5.00
N LEU A 112 -5.66 39.93 -4.50
CA LEU A 112 -6.87 39.35 -3.91
C LEU A 112 -7.76 38.68 -4.96
N GLU A 113 -7.96 39.28 -6.14
CA GLU A 113 -8.74 38.69 -7.24
C GLU A 113 -8.09 37.38 -7.74
N ASP A 114 -6.76 37.36 -7.89
CA ASP A 114 -5.98 36.16 -8.21
C ASP A 114 -6.05 35.12 -7.08
N ALA A 115 -5.94 35.51 -5.81
CA ALA A 115 -6.06 34.61 -4.67
C ALA A 115 -7.47 34.03 -4.51
N PHE A 116 -8.52 34.78 -4.85
CA PHE A 116 -9.90 34.28 -4.91
C PHE A 116 -10.11 33.35 -6.11
N SER A 117 -9.58 33.70 -7.28
CA SER A 117 -9.62 32.86 -8.49
C SER A 117 -8.97 31.49 -8.25
N ASN A 118 -7.76 31.48 -7.68
CA ASN A 118 -7.06 30.26 -7.30
C ASN A 118 -7.84 29.44 -6.27
N LYS A 119 -8.44 30.08 -5.25
CA LYS A 119 -9.29 29.38 -4.25
C LYS A 119 -10.53 28.74 -4.89
N ILE A 120 -11.18 29.44 -5.82
CA ILE A 120 -12.32 28.91 -6.59
C ILE A 120 -11.87 27.69 -7.39
N GLN A 121 -10.78 27.78 -8.15
CA GLN A 121 -10.23 26.66 -8.92
C GLN A 121 -9.94 25.44 -8.01
N THR A 122 -9.25 25.64 -6.88
CA THR A 122 -8.98 24.52 -5.94
C THR A 122 -10.27 23.90 -5.38
N ALA A 123 -11.31 24.69 -5.12
CA ALA A 123 -12.59 24.17 -4.65
C ALA A 123 -13.36 23.42 -5.74
N GLU A 124 -13.22 23.81 -7.02
CA GLU A 124 -13.77 23.05 -8.15
C GLU A 124 -13.00 21.74 -8.38
N ASP A 125 -11.68 21.73 -8.24
CA ASP A 125 -10.86 20.53 -8.33
C ASP A 125 -11.12 19.55 -7.17
N GLU A 126 -11.29 20.04 -5.95
CA GLU A 126 -11.74 19.22 -4.81
C GLU A 126 -13.14 18.65 -5.03
N LYS A 127 -14.10 19.46 -5.51
CA LYS A 127 -15.45 19.02 -5.89
C LYS A 127 -15.41 17.93 -6.98
N ASN A 128 -14.55 18.08 -7.98
CA ASN A 128 -14.35 17.07 -9.02
C ASN A 128 -13.77 15.77 -8.44
N ARG A 129 -12.80 15.87 -7.51
CA ARG A 129 -12.23 14.71 -6.80
C ARG A 129 -13.26 14.02 -5.88
N ILE A 130 -14.12 14.78 -5.21
CA ILE A 130 -15.24 14.25 -4.42
C ILE A 130 -16.24 13.53 -5.32
N SER A 131 -16.58 14.08 -6.49
CA SER A 131 -17.46 13.43 -7.47
C SER A 131 -16.91 12.08 -7.94
N LEU A 132 -15.61 11.99 -8.24
CA LEU A 132 -14.92 10.74 -8.58
C LEU A 132 -14.94 9.74 -7.42
N LEU A 133 -14.71 10.18 -6.19
CA LEU A 133 -14.78 9.32 -5.00
C LEU A 133 -16.21 8.83 -4.73
N MET A 134 -17.24 9.65 -4.95
CA MET A 134 -18.64 9.23 -4.86
C MET A 134 -18.99 8.19 -5.92
N GLN A 135 -18.52 8.35 -7.17
CA GLN A 135 -18.70 7.34 -8.21
C GLN A 135 -18.01 6.02 -7.82
N MET A 136 -16.75 6.06 -7.39
CA MET A 136 -16.01 4.88 -6.96
C MET A 136 -16.65 4.19 -5.74
N THR A 137 -17.22 4.96 -4.81
CA THR A 137 -17.96 4.42 -3.67
C THR A 137 -19.22 3.69 -4.12
N ASN A 138 -20.02 4.29 -5.02
CA ASN A 138 -21.19 3.65 -5.61
C ASN A 138 -20.82 2.38 -6.42
N ASP A 139 -19.71 2.40 -7.18
CA ASP A 139 -19.21 1.22 -7.89
C ASP A 139 -18.77 0.09 -6.93
N LEU A 140 -18.26 0.43 -5.74
CA LEU A 140 -17.94 -0.54 -4.68
C LEU A 140 -19.19 -1.05 -3.96
N GLU A 141 -20.18 -0.20 -3.68
CA GLU A 141 -21.49 -0.59 -3.12
C GLU A 141 -22.22 -1.56 -4.06
N ASN A 142 -22.22 -1.31 -5.37
CA ASN A 142 -22.78 -2.21 -6.37
C ASN A 142 -22.03 -3.55 -6.45
N GLN A 143 -20.71 -3.57 -6.25
CA GLN A 143 -19.93 -4.81 -6.15
C GLN A 143 -20.24 -5.58 -4.87
N LEU A 144 -20.40 -4.87 -3.74
CA LEU A 144 -20.73 -5.46 -2.44
C LEU A 144 -22.13 -6.10 -2.44
N GLU A 145 -23.15 -5.41 -2.96
CA GLU A 145 -24.50 -5.95 -3.10
C GLU A 145 -24.51 -7.18 -4.02
N LYS A 146 -23.78 -7.13 -5.15
CA LYS A 146 -23.64 -8.27 -6.06
C LYS A 146 -22.99 -9.48 -5.39
N ALA A 147 -21.93 -9.25 -4.60
CA ALA A 147 -21.29 -10.29 -3.79
C ALA A 147 -22.23 -10.83 -2.69
N HIS A 148 -23.03 -9.97 -2.04
CA HIS A 148 -24.01 -10.37 -1.03
C HIS A 148 -25.14 -11.21 -1.64
N VAL A 149 -25.61 -10.86 -2.84
CA VAL A 149 -26.59 -11.63 -3.61
C VAL A 149 -26.03 -13.00 -3.99
N ASP A 150 -24.79 -13.08 -4.45
CA ASP A 150 -24.17 -14.37 -4.82
C ASP A 150 -23.83 -15.23 -3.58
N LEU A 151 -23.42 -14.63 -2.46
CA LEU A 151 -23.29 -15.31 -1.17
C LEU A 151 -24.64 -15.87 -0.70
N LYS A 152 -25.73 -15.11 -0.85
CA LYS A 152 -27.09 -15.57 -0.52
C LYS A 152 -27.55 -16.73 -1.42
N LYS A 153 -27.20 -16.73 -2.71
CA LYS A 153 -27.41 -17.89 -3.59
C LYS A 153 -26.59 -19.10 -3.11
N LYS A 154 -25.35 -18.90 -2.69
CA LYS A 154 -24.48 -19.98 -2.17
C LYS A 154 -24.99 -20.55 -0.86
N GLN A 155 -25.47 -19.73 0.07
CA GLN A 155 -26.10 -20.19 1.30
C GLN A 155 -27.35 -21.04 1.00
N ASN A 156 -28.20 -20.62 0.05
CA ASN A 156 -29.36 -21.40 -0.37
C ASN A 156 -28.94 -22.75 -1.01
N GLN A 157 -27.85 -22.78 -1.80
CA GLN A 157 -27.31 -24.02 -2.37
C GLN A 157 -26.76 -24.96 -1.28
N ILE A 158 -26.10 -24.44 -0.24
CA ILE A 158 -25.63 -25.23 0.91
C ILE A 158 -26.83 -25.82 1.65
N VAL A 159 -27.85 -25.02 1.99
CA VAL A 159 -29.07 -25.50 2.67
C VAL A 159 -29.81 -26.54 1.83
N GLN A 160 -29.81 -26.44 0.50
CA GLN A 160 -30.36 -27.49 -0.35
C GLN A 160 -29.56 -28.80 -0.22
N LEU A 161 -28.23 -28.75 -0.33
CA LEU A 161 -27.36 -29.92 -0.20
C LEU A 161 -27.41 -30.56 1.20
N GLU A 162 -27.59 -29.76 2.25
CA GLU A 162 -27.82 -30.24 3.63
C GLU A 162 -29.13 -31.03 3.72
N ASN A 163 -30.22 -30.54 3.13
CA ASN A 163 -31.50 -31.25 3.07
C ASN A 163 -31.42 -32.54 2.23
N GLU A 164 -30.74 -32.50 1.08
CA GLU A 164 -30.50 -33.70 0.25
C GLU A 164 -29.66 -34.75 0.99
N ASN A 165 -28.65 -34.34 1.77
CA ASN A 165 -27.88 -35.23 2.63
C ASN A 165 -28.73 -35.82 3.77
N ILE A 166 -29.59 -35.03 4.41
CA ILE A 166 -30.55 -35.51 5.42
C ILE A 166 -31.53 -36.55 4.80
N GLU A 167 -31.97 -36.35 3.56
CA GLU A 167 -32.76 -37.36 2.85
C GLU A 167 -31.98 -38.64 2.54
N LEU A 168 -30.72 -38.52 2.11
CA LEU A 168 -29.85 -39.68 1.85
C LEU A 168 -29.59 -40.49 3.14
N MET A 169 -29.35 -39.81 4.26
CA MET A 169 -29.22 -40.45 5.57
C MET A 169 -30.51 -41.17 6.00
N LYS A 170 -31.69 -40.59 5.77
CA LYS A 170 -32.99 -41.28 6.01
C LYS A 170 -33.14 -42.52 5.14
N LYS A 171 -32.82 -42.42 3.85
CA LYS A 171 -32.88 -43.55 2.89
C LYS A 171 -31.89 -44.66 3.28
N LEU A 172 -30.70 -44.30 3.77
CA LEU A 172 -29.71 -45.23 4.30
C LEU A 172 -30.22 -45.95 5.56
N ASN A 173 -30.80 -45.22 6.52
CA ASN A 173 -31.32 -45.81 7.76
C ASN A 173 -32.43 -46.83 7.49
N ILE A 174 -33.40 -46.49 6.62
CA ILE A 174 -34.46 -47.40 6.18
C ILE A 174 -33.87 -48.64 5.47
N SER A 175 -32.81 -48.48 4.68
CA SER A 175 -32.11 -49.60 4.05
C SER A 175 -31.38 -50.48 5.07
N GLN A 176 -30.83 -49.92 6.15
CA GLN A 176 -30.18 -50.67 7.23
C GLN A 176 -31.20 -51.41 8.10
N GLU A 177 -32.32 -50.78 8.44
CA GLU A 177 -33.47 -51.40 9.09
C GLU A 177 -33.98 -52.60 8.26
N THR A 178 -34.19 -52.39 6.95
CA THR A 178 -34.61 -53.46 6.02
C THR A 178 -33.61 -54.62 5.97
N VAL A 179 -32.30 -54.34 6.01
CA VAL A 179 -31.26 -55.38 6.06
C VAL A 179 -31.32 -56.15 7.38
N SER A 180 -31.43 -55.46 8.52
CA SER A 180 -31.56 -56.10 9.83
C SER A 180 -32.81 -56.97 9.94
N GLU A 181 -33.94 -56.55 9.37
CA GLU A 181 -35.14 -57.40 9.23
C GLU A 181 -34.84 -58.68 8.41
N LYS A 182 -34.09 -58.59 7.32
CA LYS A 182 -33.70 -59.79 6.55
C LYS A 182 -32.72 -60.68 7.30
N GLU A 183 -31.80 -60.12 8.07
CA GLU A 183 -30.89 -60.87 8.93
C GLU A 183 -31.67 -61.64 10.00
N ASN A 184 -32.61 -60.99 10.69
CA ASN A 184 -33.50 -61.61 11.67
C ASN A 184 -34.32 -62.77 11.06
N VAL A 185 -34.94 -62.56 9.89
CA VAL A 185 -35.69 -63.62 9.18
C VAL A 185 -34.76 -64.77 8.76
N VAL A 186 -33.51 -64.49 8.40
CA VAL A 186 -32.50 -65.53 8.10
C VAL A 186 -32.08 -66.28 9.37
N GLU A 187 -32.01 -65.63 10.53
CA GLU A 187 -31.78 -66.28 11.84
C GLU A 187 -32.95 -67.21 12.23
N GLU A 188 -34.19 -66.76 12.07
CA GLU A 188 -35.40 -67.57 12.28
C GLU A 188 -35.41 -68.81 11.37
N LEU A 189 -35.12 -68.64 10.07
CA LEU A 189 -35.05 -69.74 9.10
C LEU A 189 -33.91 -70.73 9.41
N LYS A 190 -32.73 -70.27 9.87
CA LYS A 190 -31.67 -71.16 10.37
C LYS A 190 -32.15 -71.97 11.58
N HIS A 191 -32.82 -71.31 12.53
CA HIS A 191 -33.29 -71.94 13.76
C HIS A 191 -34.39 -72.98 13.49
N ASP A 192 -35.30 -72.71 12.56
CA ASP A 192 -36.32 -73.68 12.12
C ASP A 192 -35.74 -74.82 11.27
N LEU A 193 -34.68 -74.58 10.48
CA LEU A 193 -33.90 -75.66 9.85
C LEU A 193 -33.31 -76.61 10.88
N ILE A 194 -32.69 -76.09 11.95
CA ILE A 194 -32.14 -76.92 13.04
C ILE A 194 -33.25 -77.74 13.72
N LYS A 195 -34.43 -77.15 13.98
CA LYS A 195 -35.59 -77.90 14.52
C LYS A 195 -36.07 -78.99 13.56
N LEU A 196 -36.02 -78.76 12.25
CA LEU A 196 -36.39 -79.76 11.24
C LEU A 196 -35.37 -80.89 11.15
N GLU A 197 -34.06 -80.57 11.20
CA GLU A 197 -33.01 -81.57 11.29
C GLU A 197 -33.15 -82.44 12.55
N ASP A 198 -33.41 -81.85 13.72
CA ASP A 198 -33.52 -82.61 14.97
C ASP A 198 -34.78 -83.48 15.01
N LYS A 199 -35.90 -83.01 14.44
CA LYS A 199 -37.07 -83.86 14.15
C LYS A 199 -36.71 -85.01 13.20
N LEU A 200 -35.93 -84.75 12.15
CA LEU A 200 -35.51 -85.76 11.18
C LEU A 200 -34.56 -86.79 11.80
N LYS A 201 -33.59 -86.38 12.63
CA LYS A 201 -32.73 -87.25 13.45
C LYS A 201 -33.57 -88.11 14.41
N ALA A 202 -34.60 -87.54 15.03
CA ALA A 202 -35.53 -88.28 15.90
C ALA A 202 -36.36 -89.31 15.11
N PHE A 203 -36.86 -88.97 13.93
CA PHE A 203 -37.56 -89.93 13.05
C PHE A 203 -36.62 -91.04 12.55
N GLN A 204 -35.38 -90.72 12.13
CA GLN A 204 -34.37 -91.72 11.77
C GLN A 204 -34.08 -92.69 12.93
N LYS A 205 -33.92 -92.17 14.15
CA LYS A 205 -33.74 -93.01 15.35
C LYS A 205 -34.98 -93.88 15.63
N SER A 206 -36.19 -93.37 15.39
CA SER A 206 -37.42 -94.15 15.51
C SER A 206 -37.51 -95.27 14.47
N ILE A 207 -37.08 -95.02 13.23
CA ILE A 207 -37.00 -96.03 12.17
C ILE A 207 -36.00 -97.12 12.55
N VAL A 208 -34.77 -96.75 12.95
CA VAL A 208 -33.75 -97.71 13.42
C VAL A 208 -34.26 -98.55 14.60
N ASN A 209 -34.95 -97.93 15.57
CA ASN A 209 -35.59 -98.68 16.66
C ASN A 209 -36.61 -99.69 16.11
N LYS A 210 -37.50 -99.28 15.19
CA LYS A 210 -38.49 -100.16 14.56
C LYS A 210 -37.86 -101.29 13.75
N ASP A 211 -36.74 -101.05 13.07
CA ASP A 211 -35.98 -102.11 12.39
C ASP A 211 -35.39 -103.11 13.39
N THR A 212 -34.92 -102.68 14.57
CA THR A 212 -34.46 -103.61 15.61
C THR A 212 -35.60 -104.40 16.27
N GLU A 213 -36.80 -103.82 16.42
CA GLU A 213 -38.00 -104.55 16.85
C GLU A 213 -38.43 -105.57 15.79
N LEU A 214 -38.41 -105.19 14.51
CA LEU A 214 -38.74 -106.04 13.38
C LEU A 214 -37.74 -107.20 13.23
N LEU A 215 -36.45 -106.99 13.52
CA LEU A 215 -35.45 -108.05 13.61
C LEU A 215 -35.74 -109.02 14.77
N LYS A 216 -36.06 -108.51 15.97
CA LYS A 216 -36.48 -109.37 17.10
C LYS A 216 -37.71 -110.22 16.75
N HIS A 217 -38.74 -109.61 16.16
CA HIS A 217 -39.94 -110.35 15.73
C HIS A 217 -39.65 -111.36 14.61
N LYS A 218 -38.66 -111.12 13.72
CA LYS A 218 -38.17 -112.14 12.77
C LYS A 218 -37.46 -113.29 13.47
N GLU A 219 -36.64 -113.03 14.49
CA GLU A 219 -36.02 -114.10 15.28
C GLU A 219 -37.05 -114.90 16.09
N GLU A 220 -38.00 -114.22 16.75
CA GLU A 220 -39.10 -114.85 17.49
C GLU A 220 -39.94 -115.73 16.57
N LYS A 221 -40.31 -115.21 15.38
CA LYS A 221 -40.96 -115.98 14.34
C LYS A 221 -40.14 -117.22 13.95
N ALA A 222 -38.84 -117.08 13.68
CA ALA A 222 -37.99 -118.20 13.31
C ALA A 222 -37.88 -119.26 14.43
N LYS A 223 -37.79 -118.84 15.71
CA LYS A 223 -37.81 -119.72 16.88
C LYS A 223 -39.14 -120.49 16.97
N ILE A 224 -40.26 -119.84 16.70
CA ILE A 224 -41.61 -120.46 16.66
C ILE A 224 -41.75 -121.41 15.47
N GLU A 225 -41.26 -121.06 14.27
CA GLU A 225 -41.27 -121.94 13.09
C GLU A 225 -40.40 -123.20 13.29
N ILE A 226 -39.25 -123.07 13.96
CA ILE A 226 -38.40 -124.21 14.36
C ILE A 226 -39.15 -125.11 15.36
N ALA A 227 -39.76 -124.55 16.40
CA ALA A 227 -40.53 -125.30 17.39
C ALA A 227 -41.75 -125.99 16.78
N LEU A 228 -42.45 -125.34 15.84
CA LEU A 228 -43.57 -125.92 15.11
C LEU A 228 -43.12 -127.10 14.23
N ASN A 229 -42.00 -126.97 13.53
CA ASN A 229 -41.45 -128.06 12.72
C ASN A 229 -41.00 -129.26 13.58
N ALA A 230 -40.44 -129.02 14.76
CA ALA A 230 -40.11 -130.07 15.72
C ALA A 230 -41.38 -130.81 16.20
N ALA A 231 -42.42 -130.07 16.61
CA ALA A 231 -43.70 -130.66 17.02
C ALA A 231 -44.39 -131.44 15.89
N LEU A 232 -44.24 -131.01 14.63
CA LEU A 232 -44.73 -131.76 13.47
C LEU A 232 -43.96 -133.06 13.23
N GLN A 233 -42.64 -133.08 13.44
CA GLN A 233 -41.83 -134.31 13.37
C GLN A 233 -42.14 -135.28 14.52
N GLU A 234 -42.32 -134.79 15.74
CA GLU A 234 -42.80 -135.59 16.87
C GLU A 234 -44.15 -136.24 16.55
N LYS A 235 -45.10 -135.44 16.03
CA LYS A 235 -46.43 -135.91 15.61
C LYS A 235 -46.34 -136.96 14.49
N GLU A 236 -45.45 -136.80 13.52
CA GLU A 236 -45.20 -137.80 12.47
C GLU A 236 -44.61 -139.12 13.05
N SER A 237 -43.77 -139.05 14.08
CA SER A 237 -43.24 -140.24 14.78
C SER A 237 -44.32 -140.99 15.57
N VAL A 238 -45.27 -140.25 16.17
CA VAL A 238 -46.44 -140.82 16.85
C VAL A 238 -47.39 -141.48 15.83
N ASP A 239 -47.70 -140.82 14.72
CA ASP A 239 -48.54 -141.38 13.66
C ASP A 239 -47.96 -142.71 13.12
N LYS A 240 -46.65 -142.76 12.83
CA LYS A 240 -45.94 -143.99 12.41
C LYS A 240 -46.03 -145.11 13.45
N SER A 241 -45.90 -144.77 14.73
CA SER A 241 -46.05 -145.72 15.84
C SER A 241 -47.48 -146.27 15.94
N LEU A 242 -48.47 -145.43 15.67
CA LEU A 242 -49.90 -145.77 15.68
C LEU A 242 -50.27 -146.66 14.48
N ASP A 243 -49.68 -146.42 13.30
CA ASP A 243 -49.86 -147.28 12.11
C ASP A 243 -49.19 -148.65 12.26
N ASN A 244 -48.02 -148.73 12.90
CA ASN A 244 -47.42 -150.02 13.28
C ASN A 244 -48.37 -150.83 14.20
N LEU A 245 -48.98 -150.18 15.20
CA LEU A 245 -49.95 -150.84 16.10
C LEU A 245 -51.21 -151.32 15.35
N LYS A 246 -51.71 -150.57 14.36
CA LYS A 246 -52.81 -151.02 13.46
C LYS A 246 -52.39 -152.25 12.66
N SER A 247 -51.16 -152.28 12.15
CA SER A 247 -50.61 -153.41 11.38
C SER A 247 -50.56 -154.69 12.23
N ASP A 248 -50.08 -154.59 13.48
CA ASP A 248 -50.04 -155.73 14.39
C ASP A 248 -51.43 -156.21 14.84
N MET A 249 -52.37 -155.28 15.10
CA MET A 249 -53.78 -155.64 15.34
C MET A 249 -54.38 -156.40 14.15
N GLY A 250 -54.07 -155.99 12.91
CA GLY A 250 -54.48 -156.69 11.69
C GLY A 250 -53.90 -158.10 11.53
N LYS A 251 -52.70 -158.37 12.09
CA LYS A 251 -52.11 -159.73 12.16
C LYS A 251 -52.88 -160.59 13.15
N VAL A 252 -53.21 -160.05 14.33
CA VAL A 252 -54.03 -160.74 15.36
C VAL A 252 -55.42 -161.08 14.79
N GLU A 253 -56.08 -160.16 14.11
CA GLU A 253 -57.41 -160.39 13.53
C GLU A 253 -57.40 -161.50 12.45
N LYS A 254 -56.33 -161.59 11.65
CA LYS A 254 -56.13 -162.72 10.71
C LYS A 254 -55.99 -164.06 11.45
N SER A 255 -55.18 -164.10 12.51
CA SER A 255 -55.00 -165.33 13.31
C SER A 255 -56.32 -165.80 13.94
N PHE A 256 -57.13 -164.87 14.46
CA PHE A 256 -58.45 -165.15 15.01
C PHE A 256 -59.43 -165.71 13.97
N LYS A 257 -59.36 -165.23 12.71
CA LYS A 257 -60.19 -165.74 11.60
C LYS A 257 -59.82 -167.17 11.19
N MET A 258 -58.53 -167.54 11.19
CA MET A 258 -58.11 -168.93 10.92
C MET A 258 -58.60 -169.90 12.01
N MET A 259 -58.39 -169.55 13.28
CA MET A 259 -58.80 -170.39 14.43
C MET A 259 -60.32 -170.66 14.44
N ARG A 260 -61.13 -169.67 14.01
CA ARG A 260 -62.58 -169.83 13.84
C ARG A 260 -62.97 -170.75 12.68
N GLN A 261 -62.13 -170.87 11.65
CA GLN A 261 -62.36 -171.75 10.51
C GLN A 261 -62.04 -173.22 10.85
N GLU A 262 -60.99 -173.48 11.64
CA GLU A 262 -60.67 -174.80 12.17
C GLU A 262 -61.75 -175.33 13.14
N LEU A 263 -62.30 -174.45 13.99
CA LEU A 263 -63.41 -174.82 14.88
C LEU A 263 -64.64 -175.32 14.11
N ASN A 264 -64.94 -174.68 12.97
CA ASN A 264 -66.05 -175.09 12.10
C ASN A 264 -65.79 -176.42 11.38
N SER A 265 -64.55 -176.72 10.98
CA SER A 265 -64.25 -178.03 10.36
C SER A 265 -64.38 -179.18 11.36
N LYS A 266 -63.91 -179.00 12.61
CA LYS A 266 -64.14 -179.98 13.69
C LYS A 266 -65.61 -180.15 14.05
N SER A 267 -66.43 -179.10 13.93
CA SER A 267 -67.88 -179.22 14.12
C SER A 267 -68.57 -180.13 13.09
N ALA A 268 -68.03 -180.26 11.87
CA ALA A 268 -68.62 -181.10 10.83
C ALA A 268 -68.39 -182.61 11.08
N GLU A 269 -67.18 -182.98 11.52
CA GLU A 269 -66.82 -184.37 11.86
C GLU A 269 -67.67 -184.92 13.03
N VAL A 270 -68.06 -184.07 13.98
CA VAL A 270 -68.94 -184.46 15.10
C VAL A 270 -70.38 -184.72 14.63
N HIS A 271 -70.80 -184.19 13.47
CA HIS A 271 -72.15 -184.43 12.94
C HIS A 271 -72.27 -185.79 12.23
N THR A 272 -71.24 -186.21 11.48
CA THR A 272 -71.19 -187.56 10.87
C THR A 272 -71.00 -188.66 11.90
N ALA A 273 -70.31 -188.38 13.02
CA ALA A 273 -70.26 -189.29 14.17
C ALA A 273 -71.63 -189.49 14.86
N LYS A 274 -72.57 -188.54 14.74
CA LYS A 274 -73.90 -188.62 15.37
C LYS A 274 -74.94 -189.41 14.56
N SER A 275 -74.78 -189.55 13.24
CA SER A 275 -75.75 -190.31 12.43
C SER A 275 -75.55 -191.82 12.51
N SER A 276 -74.29 -192.28 12.55
CA SER A 276 -73.94 -193.71 12.72
C SER A 276 -74.46 -194.29 14.04
N SER A 277 -74.39 -193.52 15.13
CA SER A 277 -74.93 -193.90 16.45
C SER A 277 -76.45 -194.16 16.47
N LYS A 278 -77.20 -193.73 15.46
CA LYS A 278 -78.64 -194.02 15.34
C LYS A 278 -78.89 -195.39 14.67
N ALA A 279 -78.14 -195.70 13.62
CA ALA A 279 -78.27 -196.98 12.90
C ALA A 279 -77.90 -198.20 13.79
N THR A 280 -77.02 -198.01 14.77
CA THR A 280 -76.68 -199.05 15.77
C THR A 280 -77.76 -199.27 16.83
N LEU A 281 -78.76 -198.40 16.93
CA LEU A 281 -79.77 -198.43 18.00
C LEU A 281 -80.95 -199.34 17.59
N ASP A 282 -81.43 -199.23 16.35
CA ASP A 282 -82.51 -200.05 15.79
C ASP A 282 -82.13 -201.55 15.70
N HIS A 283 -80.84 -201.87 15.64
CA HIS A 283 -80.32 -203.24 15.64
C HIS A 283 -80.24 -203.88 17.04
N ILE A 284 -80.37 -203.10 18.11
CA ILE A 284 -80.34 -203.59 19.51
C ILE A 284 -81.74 -203.97 19.99
N GLU A 285 -82.80 -203.31 19.49
CA GLU A 285 -84.18 -203.65 19.87
C GLU A 285 -84.64 -204.97 19.25
N THR A 286 -84.19 -205.28 18.03
CA THR A 286 -84.41 -206.58 17.35
C THR A 286 -83.70 -207.75 18.03
N LEU A 287 -82.56 -207.52 18.71
CA LEU A 287 -81.91 -208.54 19.55
C LEU A 287 -82.55 -208.72 20.93
N LYS A 288 -83.50 -207.85 21.30
CA LYS A 288 -84.20 -207.92 22.60
C LYS A 288 -85.41 -208.86 22.56
N THR A 289 -86.05 -208.98 21.39
CA THR A 289 -87.09 -209.99 21.12
C THR A 289 -86.55 -211.43 21.09
N ASP A 290 -85.27 -211.65 20.79
CA ASP A 290 -84.67 -212.99 20.88
C ASP A 290 -84.40 -213.42 22.33
N LEU A 291 -84.21 -212.47 23.25
CA LEU A 291 -84.11 -212.70 24.70
C LEU A 291 -85.44 -213.16 25.34
N GLU A 292 -86.53 -213.10 24.60
CA GLU A 292 -87.90 -213.44 25.04
C GLU A 292 -88.17 -214.96 25.05
N ASN A 293 -87.23 -215.78 24.56
CA ASN A 293 -87.37 -217.23 24.45
C ASN A 293 -86.68 -218.05 25.57
N GLU A 294 -85.57 -217.59 26.15
CA GLU A 294 -84.83 -218.41 27.14
C GLU A 294 -85.39 -218.34 28.58
N ARG A 295 -86.11 -217.27 28.97
CA ARG A 295 -86.72 -217.21 30.31
C ARG A 295 -88.06 -217.96 30.46
N ARG A 296 -88.60 -218.55 29.38
CA ARG A 296 -89.80 -219.42 29.41
C ARG A 296 -89.56 -220.80 30.04
N LYS A 297 -88.35 -221.11 30.52
CA LYS A 297 -87.95 -222.45 31.01
C LYS A 297 -87.54 -222.51 32.48
N TYR A 298 -87.47 -221.38 33.20
CA TYR A 298 -87.11 -221.35 34.64
C TYR A 298 -88.34 -221.16 35.57
N GLU A 299 -89.56 -221.34 35.05
CA GLU A 299 -90.77 -220.77 35.66
C GLU A 299 -91.56 -221.73 36.59
N LEU A 300 -91.00 -222.91 36.94
CA LEU A 300 -91.71 -223.90 37.78
C LEU A 300 -90.96 -224.48 39.00
N ALA A 301 -89.78 -223.93 39.36
CA ALA A 301 -89.01 -224.34 40.54
C ALA A 301 -88.36 -223.13 41.27
N LYS A 302 -88.93 -222.40 42.25
CA LYS A 302 -90.25 -222.31 42.94
C LYS A 302 -90.09 -222.37 44.46
N SER A 303 -90.71 -221.40 45.16
CA SER A 303 -90.94 -221.27 46.62
C SER A 303 -89.75 -221.18 47.59
N GLU A 304 -89.79 -220.11 48.42
CA GLU A 304 -89.10 -219.90 49.73
C GLU A 304 -87.56 -219.77 49.70
N PHE A 305 -86.82 -219.10 50.60
CA PHE A 305 -86.94 -218.09 51.69
C PHE A 305 -85.55 -218.14 52.40
N GLY A 306 -84.90 -217.14 53.01
CA GLY A 306 -85.11 -215.69 53.19
C GLY A 306 -84.12 -215.11 54.23
N ASN A 307 -84.04 -213.77 54.36
CA ASN A 307 -83.45 -212.94 55.45
C ASN A 307 -81.92 -212.72 55.63
N LYS A 308 -81.51 -211.44 55.46
CA LYS A 308 -80.52 -210.64 56.26
C LYS A 308 -79.03 -211.09 56.27
N ASN A 309 -78.02 -210.33 56.75
CA ASN A 309 -78.00 -209.08 57.53
C ASN A 309 -76.78 -208.16 57.21
N GLU A 310 -76.64 -207.07 57.98
CA GLU A 310 -75.59 -206.03 58.00
C GLU A 310 -74.12 -206.53 58.08
N LEU A 311 -73.25 -205.97 57.24
CA LEU A 311 -71.89 -205.50 57.61
C LEU A 311 -71.44 -204.45 56.57
N LEU A 312 -71.60 -203.14 56.76
CA LEU A 312 -71.07 -202.20 57.77
C LEU A 312 -69.64 -201.69 57.47
N GLN A 313 -69.58 -200.39 57.12
CA GLN A 313 -68.89 -199.38 57.94
C GLN A 313 -67.35 -199.46 58.13
N ASP A 314 -66.59 -199.72 57.06
CA ASP A 314 -65.13 -199.46 56.95
C ASP A 314 -64.86 -198.87 55.55
N LEU A 315 -64.09 -197.81 55.29
CA LEU A 315 -63.42 -196.75 56.09
C LEU A 315 -63.61 -195.41 55.35
N GLN A 316 -63.51 -194.18 55.88
CA GLN A 316 -63.00 -193.61 57.15
C GLN A 316 -61.47 -193.41 57.32
N GLY A 317 -60.68 -193.55 56.25
CA GLY A 317 -59.28 -193.12 56.18
C GLY A 317 -58.57 -193.78 54.99
N GLN A 318 -57.65 -193.17 54.24
CA GLN A 318 -56.93 -191.87 54.32
C GLN A 318 -57.04 -191.14 52.94
N LYS A 319 -56.85 -189.82 52.74
CA LYS A 319 -56.56 -188.63 53.57
C LYS A 319 -55.34 -188.67 54.50
N ILE A 320 -54.20 -188.15 54.02
CA ILE A 320 -53.17 -187.34 54.75
C ILE A 320 -51.92 -187.05 53.87
N ASN A 321 -51.63 -187.88 52.86
CA ASN A 321 -50.41 -187.78 52.04
C ASN A 321 -50.74 -187.52 50.56
N LEU A 322 -50.11 -186.59 49.81
CA LEU A 322 -49.33 -185.39 50.18
C LEU A 322 -49.76 -184.26 49.21
N GLU A 323 -49.99 -183.00 49.59
CA GLU A 323 -49.75 -182.35 50.89
C GLU A 323 -48.24 -182.06 51.20
N SER A 324 -47.44 -181.58 50.21
CA SER A 324 -46.03 -181.12 50.45
C SER A 324 -45.51 -179.90 49.64
N GLU A 325 -45.28 -179.97 48.32
CA GLU A 325 -44.39 -179.00 47.63
C GLU A 325 -45.04 -177.97 46.69
N VAL A 326 -45.00 -176.70 47.12
CA VAL A 326 -45.24 -175.46 46.33
C VAL A 326 -44.13 -174.41 46.58
N THR A 327 -43.23 -174.65 47.54
CA THR A 327 -42.63 -173.59 48.37
C THR A 327 -41.21 -173.14 48.01
N ILE A 328 -40.47 -173.84 47.14
CA ILE A 328 -39.08 -173.53 46.78
C ILE A 328 -38.88 -173.83 45.28
N LEU A 329 -38.35 -172.96 44.41
CA LEU A 329 -37.62 -171.69 44.58
C LEU A 329 -38.33 -170.52 43.88
N ARG A 330 -38.36 -169.34 44.52
CA ARG A 330 -38.90 -168.09 43.94
C ARG A 330 -37.93 -166.91 44.00
N GLU A 331 -36.69 -167.15 44.39
CA GLU A 331 -35.71 -166.11 44.74
C GLU A 331 -34.65 -165.89 43.65
N LYS A 332 -34.28 -164.61 43.44
CA LYS A 332 -33.39 -164.06 42.38
C LYS A 332 -34.02 -164.14 40.97
N ILE A 333 -34.38 -163.05 40.29
CA ILE A 333 -34.10 -161.61 40.45
C ILE A 333 -32.63 -161.20 40.22
N VAL A 334 -32.41 -160.36 39.18
CA VAL A 334 -31.29 -159.41 38.93
C VAL A 334 -29.87 -160.03 38.75
N ALA A 335 -28.94 -159.54 37.90
CA ALA A 335 -28.84 -158.39 36.97
C ALA A 335 -28.55 -158.90 35.51
N MET A 336 -28.55 -158.15 34.39
CA MET A 336 -28.28 -156.74 33.99
C MET A 336 -26.80 -156.42 33.62
N GLU A 337 -26.60 -155.28 32.90
CA GLU A 337 -25.35 -154.58 32.48
C GLU A 337 -24.79 -154.81 31.04
N ALA A 338 -23.98 -153.84 30.53
CA ALA A 338 -24.07 -153.33 29.14
C ALA A 338 -22.81 -152.55 28.59
N SER A 339 -22.96 -151.81 27.46
CA SER A 339 -22.08 -150.75 26.84
C SER A 339 -21.05 -151.17 25.74
N HIS A 340 -20.38 -150.30 24.94
CA HIS A 340 -20.78 -149.28 23.89
C HIS A 340 -19.51 -148.54 23.34
N ASP A 341 -19.34 -148.19 22.04
CA ASP A 341 -18.48 -147.03 21.57
C ASP A 341 -18.56 -146.61 20.05
N GLU A 342 -17.86 -145.49 19.73
CA GLU A 342 -17.22 -144.98 18.48
C GLU A 342 -17.97 -144.16 17.39
N ILE A 343 -17.48 -142.92 17.12
CA ILE A 343 -17.42 -142.17 15.82
C ILE A 343 -16.59 -140.87 16.03
N ALA A 344 -15.63 -140.53 15.14
CA ALA A 344 -15.17 -139.15 14.84
C ALA A 344 -14.05 -139.09 13.76
N LYS A 345 -14.34 -138.55 12.56
CA LYS A 345 -13.30 -137.99 11.64
C LYS A 345 -13.88 -137.23 10.43
N ASP A 346 -12.97 -136.50 9.78
CA ASP A 346 -12.98 -136.02 8.38
C ASP A 346 -14.12 -135.11 7.88
N LYS A 347 -13.90 -133.78 7.97
CA LYS A 347 -14.19 -132.88 6.84
C LYS A 347 -13.20 -131.71 6.78
N GLN A 348 -12.63 -131.49 5.59
CA GLN A 348 -11.55 -130.55 5.27
C GLN A 348 -11.77 -130.05 3.81
N ILE A 349 -10.99 -129.06 3.36
CA ILE A 349 -10.77 -128.67 1.95
C ILE A 349 -11.99 -128.05 1.22
N LEU A 350 -12.03 -126.71 1.10
CA LEU A 350 -12.65 -126.03 -0.06
C LEU A 350 -12.21 -124.56 -0.33
N ASP A 351 -11.44 -123.89 0.55
CA ASP A 351 -11.10 -122.44 0.44
C ASP A 351 -9.86 -122.11 -0.44
N SER A 352 -9.48 -122.94 -1.41
CA SER A 352 -8.14 -122.91 -2.02
C SER A 352 -7.94 -122.06 -3.30
N GLU A 353 -8.96 -121.36 -3.82
CA GLU A 353 -8.91 -120.84 -5.21
C GLU A 353 -8.72 -119.30 -5.38
N LEU A 354 -8.84 -118.48 -4.33
CA LEU A 354 -8.90 -117.00 -4.50
C LEU A 354 -7.56 -116.32 -4.87
N ASN A 355 -6.42 -117.00 -4.75
CA ASN A 355 -5.09 -116.34 -4.82
C ASN A 355 -4.61 -115.96 -6.24
N ALA A 356 -5.28 -116.40 -7.30
CA ALA A 356 -4.80 -116.25 -8.69
C ALA A 356 -4.88 -114.83 -9.30
N THR A 357 -5.29 -113.82 -8.54
CA THR A 357 -5.57 -112.46 -9.05
C THR A 357 -4.48 -111.42 -8.72
N ARG A 358 -3.40 -111.81 -8.03
CA ARG A 358 -2.41 -110.87 -7.48
C ARG A 358 -1.25 -110.49 -8.42
N GLU A 359 -1.01 -111.23 -9.50
CA GLU A 359 0.23 -111.17 -10.30
C GLU A 359 0.17 -110.23 -11.53
N LYS A 360 -0.74 -109.24 -11.57
CA LYS A 360 -0.93 -108.38 -12.76
C LYS A 360 -0.83 -106.86 -12.54
N LEU A 361 -0.22 -106.41 -11.44
CA LEU A 361 -0.07 -104.96 -11.15
C LEU A 361 1.39 -104.46 -11.04
N GLU A 362 2.36 -105.34 -10.79
CA GLU A 362 3.75 -104.94 -10.47
C GLU A 362 4.65 -104.73 -11.72
N GLU A 363 4.18 -105.10 -12.90
CA GLU A 363 4.99 -105.13 -14.13
C GLU A 363 5.01 -103.80 -14.93
N LEU A 364 4.40 -102.72 -14.40
CA LEU A 364 4.51 -101.36 -14.96
C LEU A 364 5.28 -100.37 -14.08
N LYS A 365 6.39 -100.86 -13.53
CA LYS A 365 7.66 -100.13 -13.63
C LYS A 365 7.89 -99.67 -15.10
N MET A 366 8.80 -98.71 -15.33
CA MET A 366 9.22 -98.21 -16.67
C MET A 366 8.36 -97.12 -17.35
N LYS A 367 7.66 -96.24 -16.60
CA LYS A 367 7.27 -94.88 -17.07
C LYS A 367 7.41 -93.79 -15.99
N PHE A 368 8.56 -93.77 -15.33
CA PHE A 368 8.96 -92.70 -14.39
C PHE A 368 10.23 -91.95 -14.85
N GLU A 369 10.45 -91.94 -16.17
CA GLU A 369 11.48 -91.17 -16.89
C GLU A 369 10.78 -90.43 -18.05
N ALA A 370 11.31 -89.24 -18.42
CA ALA A 370 10.69 -88.24 -19.33
C ALA A 370 9.36 -87.63 -18.82
N GLU A 371 9.09 -86.32 -18.87
CA GLU A 371 9.83 -85.12 -19.31
C GLU A 371 9.42 -83.97 -18.35
N ALA A 372 10.30 -83.18 -17.69
CA ALA A 372 11.44 -82.36 -18.14
C ALA A 372 11.10 -80.86 -18.36
N LYS A 373 11.36 -80.03 -17.34
CA LYS A 373 12.15 -78.76 -17.42
C LYS A 373 12.33 -78.09 -16.04
N THR A 374 13.32 -77.17 -15.98
CA THR A 374 13.77 -76.35 -14.82
C THR A 374 14.36 -77.14 -13.61
N GLU A 375 15.50 -76.79 -13.00
CA GLU A 375 16.50 -75.73 -13.28
C GLU A 375 17.89 -76.01 -12.62
N LYS A 376 18.92 -75.25 -13.05
CA LYS A 376 20.19 -74.85 -12.35
C LYS A 376 21.38 -75.83 -12.15
N GLY A 377 22.56 -75.38 -12.65
CA GLY A 377 23.83 -75.29 -11.89
C GLY A 377 24.99 -76.26 -12.23
N LYS A 378 26.24 -75.74 -12.42
CA LYS A 378 27.54 -76.46 -12.27
C LYS A 378 28.81 -75.57 -12.40
N MET A 379 29.98 -76.10 -11.99
CA MET A 379 31.31 -75.43 -11.91
C MET A 379 32.48 -76.49 -11.86
N GLN A 380 33.77 -76.09 -12.03
CA GLN A 380 35.06 -76.82 -11.70
C GLN A 380 35.83 -77.69 -12.77
N LEU A 381 37.05 -78.21 -12.48
CA LEU A 381 38.30 -78.25 -13.35
C LEU A 381 39.44 -79.26 -12.90
N SER A 382 40.36 -79.87 -13.75
CA SER A 382 41.74 -80.48 -13.41
C SER A 382 42.59 -81.31 -14.49
N SER A 383 43.93 -81.60 -14.27
CA SER A 383 44.95 -82.62 -14.86
C SER A 383 45.90 -82.34 -16.11
N ASN A 384 46.97 -83.08 -16.58
CA ASN A 384 48.27 -83.80 -16.14
C ASN A 384 49.09 -84.41 -17.41
N ASP A 385 50.34 -85.00 -17.56
CA ASP A 385 51.77 -85.04 -17.02
C ASP A 385 52.86 -85.87 -17.89
N ASN A 386 54.21 -85.65 -17.73
CA ASN A 386 55.50 -86.49 -17.93
C ASN A 386 56.35 -86.83 -19.27
N GLU A 387 57.58 -87.46 -19.16
CA GLU A 387 58.85 -87.20 -19.99
C GLU A 387 59.92 -88.37 -20.30
N GLU A 388 60.97 -88.09 -21.16
CA GLU A 388 62.43 -88.54 -21.25
C GLU A 388 63.11 -89.61 -22.24
N TYR A 389 64.24 -89.14 -22.87
CA TYR A 389 65.56 -89.69 -23.39
C TYR A 389 65.87 -90.91 -24.35
N ALA A 390 66.76 -90.62 -25.33
CA ALA A 390 67.82 -91.49 -25.92
C ALA A 390 69.00 -90.62 -26.49
N LYS A 391 70.24 -91.14 -26.71
CA LYS A 391 71.47 -90.29 -26.87
C LYS A 391 72.56 -90.74 -27.88
N MET A 392 73.20 -89.73 -28.48
CA MET A 392 74.55 -89.63 -29.12
C MET A 392 75.15 -90.82 -29.92
N GLN A 393 75.40 -90.61 -31.22
CA GLN A 393 76.62 -91.14 -31.88
C GLN A 393 77.12 -90.39 -33.14
N GLU A 394 76.59 -89.20 -33.46
CA GLU A 394 77.26 -88.28 -34.42
C GLU A 394 78.63 -87.83 -33.89
N GLN A 395 79.59 -87.55 -34.80
CA GLN A 395 80.31 -86.26 -34.88
C GLN A 395 81.51 -86.23 -35.86
N GLN A 396 82.26 -87.34 -36.01
CA GLN A 396 83.71 -87.22 -36.28
C GLN A 396 84.15 -86.84 -37.71
N GLU A 397 83.27 -86.85 -38.72
CA GLU A 397 83.70 -86.77 -40.13
C GLU A 397 83.55 -85.38 -40.81
N SER A 398 82.75 -84.47 -40.25
CA SER A 398 82.29 -83.24 -40.96
C SER A 398 83.29 -82.09 -41.13
N LEU A 399 84.60 -82.30 -40.91
CA LEU A 399 85.56 -81.20 -40.70
C LEU A 399 86.42 -80.80 -41.90
N ARG A 400 86.53 -81.60 -42.97
CA ARG A 400 87.41 -81.27 -44.12
C ARG A 400 86.80 -80.41 -45.22
N GLU A 401 85.48 -80.40 -45.37
CA GLU A 401 84.81 -79.82 -46.55
C GLU A 401 84.57 -78.30 -46.46
N LYS A 402 84.56 -77.74 -45.25
CA LYS A 402 84.05 -76.39 -44.96
C LYS A 402 84.94 -75.22 -45.41
N LEU A 403 86.21 -75.46 -45.73
CA LEU A 403 87.22 -74.40 -45.89
C LEU A 403 87.14 -73.67 -47.25
N ALA A 404 86.75 -74.38 -48.33
CA ALA A 404 86.77 -73.81 -49.69
C ALA A 404 85.56 -72.91 -50.02
N ALA A 405 84.46 -72.98 -49.27
CA ALA A 405 83.24 -72.21 -49.56
C ALA A 405 83.36 -70.73 -49.14
N SER A 406 84.11 -70.44 -48.08
CA SER A 406 84.00 -69.18 -47.32
C SER A 406 84.37 -67.91 -48.09
N GLU A 407 85.26 -67.97 -49.08
CA GLU A 407 85.74 -66.76 -49.76
C GLU A 407 84.71 -66.19 -50.74
N LYS A 408 83.90 -67.04 -51.38
CA LYS A 408 83.02 -66.66 -52.50
C LYS A 408 81.84 -65.79 -52.06
N ASP A 409 81.24 -66.10 -50.92
CA ASP A 409 80.04 -65.39 -50.44
C ASP A 409 80.35 -63.98 -49.91
N SER A 410 81.56 -63.75 -49.39
CA SER A 410 82.00 -62.45 -48.84
C SER A 410 81.73 -61.25 -49.77
N LYS A 411 82.03 -61.39 -51.08
CA LYS A 411 81.83 -60.34 -52.09
C LYS A 411 80.35 -60.13 -52.45
N LYS A 412 79.53 -61.18 -52.34
CA LYS A 412 78.09 -61.13 -52.63
C LYS A 412 77.34 -60.32 -51.57
N ASP A 413 77.77 -60.42 -50.31
CA ASP A 413 77.10 -59.75 -49.19
C ASP A 413 77.44 -58.25 -49.08
N LEU A 414 78.65 -57.83 -49.46
CA LEU A 414 79.03 -56.41 -49.44
C LEU A 414 78.10 -55.54 -50.31
N LEU A 415 77.67 -56.05 -51.48
CA LEU A 415 76.72 -55.35 -52.35
C LEU A 415 75.30 -55.33 -51.77
N LYS A 416 74.85 -56.43 -51.15
CA LYS A 416 73.56 -56.46 -50.42
C LYS A 416 73.52 -55.42 -49.31
N GLN A 417 74.62 -55.29 -48.53
CA GLN A 417 74.68 -54.34 -47.42
C GLN A 417 74.58 -52.89 -47.90
N LYS A 418 75.25 -52.50 -49.01
CA LYS A 418 75.08 -51.15 -49.58
C LYS A 418 73.64 -50.85 -50.01
N ALA A 419 72.98 -51.80 -50.69
CA ALA A 419 71.57 -51.64 -51.07
C ALA A 419 70.64 -51.55 -49.84
N ARG A 420 70.93 -52.33 -48.79
CA ARG A 420 70.19 -52.32 -47.52
C ARG A 420 70.32 -50.98 -46.80
N VAL A 421 71.51 -50.40 -46.72
CA VAL A 421 71.74 -49.07 -46.10
C VAL A 421 71.01 -47.97 -46.85
N ALA A 422 71.04 -47.98 -48.18
CA ALA A 422 70.32 -46.99 -48.99
C ALA A 422 68.80 -47.04 -48.73
N LYS A 423 68.22 -48.24 -48.71
CA LYS A 423 66.79 -48.41 -48.39
C LYS A 423 66.46 -48.02 -46.94
N LEU A 424 67.26 -48.43 -45.96
CA LEU A 424 67.05 -48.06 -44.55
C LEU A 424 67.06 -46.55 -44.32
N ASN A 425 67.88 -45.78 -45.05
CA ASN A 425 67.86 -44.31 -44.98
C ASN A 425 66.60 -43.70 -45.61
N GLN A 426 66.03 -44.31 -46.66
CA GLN A 426 64.77 -43.87 -47.23
C GLN A 426 63.60 -44.19 -46.28
N ASP A 427 63.55 -45.43 -45.77
CA ASP A 427 62.54 -45.88 -44.82
C ASP A 427 62.58 -45.04 -43.52
N LEU A 428 63.78 -44.71 -43.00
CA LEU A 428 63.97 -43.85 -41.82
C LEU A 428 63.47 -42.41 -42.04
N ASN A 429 63.71 -41.83 -43.22
CA ASN A 429 63.22 -40.50 -43.54
C ASN A 429 61.68 -40.47 -43.70
N ALA A 430 61.09 -41.51 -44.30
CA ALA A 430 59.64 -41.65 -44.41
C ALA A 430 58.97 -41.79 -43.02
N VAL A 431 59.52 -42.63 -42.15
CA VAL A 431 59.05 -42.75 -40.76
C VAL A 431 59.22 -41.44 -39.99
N LYS A 432 60.28 -40.67 -40.25
CA LYS A 432 60.45 -39.34 -39.64
C LYS A 432 59.38 -38.35 -40.10
N THR A 433 59.03 -38.33 -41.40
CA THR A 433 57.94 -37.46 -41.89
C THR A 433 56.58 -37.88 -41.35
N GLU A 434 56.27 -39.19 -41.34
CA GLU A 434 55.04 -39.71 -40.71
C GLU A 434 54.95 -39.36 -39.22
N LEU A 435 56.08 -39.39 -38.49
CA LEU A 435 56.12 -39.04 -37.07
C LEU A 435 55.86 -37.55 -36.86
N MET A 436 56.40 -36.67 -37.72
CA MET A 436 56.16 -35.23 -37.64
C MET A 436 54.73 -34.85 -38.04
N GLU A 437 54.14 -35.53 -39.03
CA GLU A 437 52.72 -35.36 -39.38
C GLU A 437 51.78 -35.89 -38.28
N ARG A 438 52.09 -37.04 -37.68
CA ARG A 438 51.36 -37.54 -36.50
C ARG A 438 51.49 -36.59 -35.32
N GLN A 439 52.70 -36.08 -35.02
CA GLN A 439 52.88 -35.10 -33.95
C GLN A 439 52.05 -33.84 -34.22
N LYS A 440 52.14 -33.25 -35.42
CA LYS A 440 51.34 -32.08 -35.78
C LYS A 440 49.84 -32.35 -35.62
N THR A 441 49.34 -33.49 -36.10
CA THR A 441 47.92 -33.83 -35.93
C THR A 441 47.51 -34.10 -34.48
N PHE A 442 48.42 -34.54 -33.60
CA PHE A 442 48.15 -34.54 -32.16
C PHE A 442 48.12 -33.12 -31.58
N ASP A 443 49.07 -32.26 -31.95
CA ASP A 443 49.13 -30.86 -31.50
C ASP A 443 47.88 -30.08 -31.95
N ASP A 444 47.49 -30.19 -33.23
CA ASP A 444 46.27 -29.61 -33.81
C ASP A 444 44.99 -30.11 -33.06
N ASN A 445 44.93 -31.41 -32.70
CA ASN A 445 43.81 -31.96 -31.92
C ASN A 445 43.81 -31.49 -30.46
N ILE A 446 44.99 -31.32 -29.84
CA ILE A 446 45.12 -30.77 -28.48
C ILE A 446 44.65 -29.31 -28.45
N GLU A 447 44.96 -28.52 -29.48
CA GLU A 447 44.46 -27.14 -29.60
C GLU A 447 42.92 -27.11 -29.69
N VAL A 448 42.32 -27.89 -30.59
CA VAL A 448 40.84 -27.97 -30.74
C VAL A 448 40.15 -28.47 -29.46
N LEU A 449 40.72 -29.46 -28.76
CA LEU A 449 40.20 -29.94 -27.48
C LEU A 449 40.36 -28.90 -26.36
N SER A 450 41.45 -28.14 -26.36
CA SER A 450 41.71 -27.08 -25.37
C SER A 450 40.83 -25.85 -25.59
N GLU A 451 40.52 -25.51 -26.84
CA GLU A 451 39.54 -24.49 -27.20
C GLU A 451 38.15 -24.90 -26.72
N LYS A 452 37.71 -26.12 -27.08
CA LYS A 452 36.40 -26.63 -26.69
C LYS A 452 36.25 -26.79 -25.18
N LEU A 453 37.30 -27.16 -24.45
CA LEU A 453 37.29 -27.15 -22.98
C LEU A 453 37.12 -25.73 -22.41
N ARG A 454 37.67 -24.71 -23.07
CA ARG A 454 37.52 -23.30 -22.66
C ARG A 454 36.12 -22.77 -22.97
N GLU A 455 35.56 -23.11 -24.13
CA GLU A 455 34.16 -22.82 -24.47
C GLU A 455 33.20 -23.44 -23.45
N MET A 456 33.35 -24.74 -23.17
CA MET A 456 32.54 -25.44 -22.17
C MET A 456 32.72 -24.86 -20.75
N ALA A 457 33.91 -24.39 -20.38
CA ALA A 457 34.14 -23.72 -19.10
C ALA A 457 33.42 -22.36 -19.03
N LEU A 458 33.52 -21.54 -20.09
CA LEU A 458 32.81 -20.26 -20.18
C LEU A 458 31.29 -20.43 -20.22
N GLU A 459 30.77 -21.51 -20.80
CA GLU A 459 29.34 -21.84 -20.78
C GLU A 459 28.89 -22.36 -19.42
N LYS A 460 29.67 -23.24 -18.77
CA LYS A 460 29.46 -23.65 -17.38
C LYS A 460 29.40 -22.44 -16.44
N ASP A 461 30.37 -21.54 -16.52
CA ASP A 461 30.46 -20.39 -15.60
C ASP A 461 29.28 -19.42 -15.82
N LYS A 462 28.83 -19.22 -17.07
CA LYS A 462 27.57 -18.51 -17.36
C LYS A 462 26.37 -19.20 -16.70
N LEU A 463 26.21 -20.51 -16.89
CA LEU A 463 25.11 -21.28 -16.30
C LEU A 463 25.15 -21.26 -14.77
N GLU A 464 26.32 -21.23 -14.14
CA GLU A 464 26.46 -21.03 -12.69
C GLU A 464 26.07 -19.61 -12.24
N THR A 465 26.36 -18.57 -13.04
CA THR A 465 25.84 -17.21 -12.76
C THR A 465 24.32 -17.12 -12.94
N GLU A 466 23.75 -17.76 -13.96
CA GLU A 466 22.30 -17.80 -14.16
C GLU A 466 21.59 -18.63 -13.08
N LEU A 467 22.17 -19.76 -12.66
CA LEU A 467 21.68 -20.57 -11.55
C LEU A 467 21.71 -19.78 -10.23
N THR A 468 22.80 -19.08 -9.92
CA THR A 468 22.88 -18.27 -8.69
C THR A 468 21.99 -17.02 -8.74
N MET A 469 21.77 -16.41 -9.91
CA MET A 469 20.81 -15.32 -10.07
C MET A 469 19.36 -15.79 -9.96
N THR A 470 19.01 -16.96 -10.51
CA THR A 470 17.67 -17.53 -10.38
C THR A 470 17.40 -18.03 -8.96
N HIS A 471 18.40 -18.62 -8.30
CA HIS A 471 18.31 -19.00 -6.88
C HIS A 471 18.06 -17.78 -5.99
N ARG A 472 18.84 -16.70 -6.13
CA ARG A 472 18.62 -15.45 -5.38
C ARG A 472 17.26 -14.82 -5.63
N LYS A 473 16.74 -14.86 -6.87
CA LYS A 473 15.38 -14.40 -7.18
C LYS A 473 14.30 -15.26 -6.51
N TYR A 474 14.51 -16.58 -6.46
CA TYR A 474 13.63 -17.49 -5.75
C TYR A 474 13.68 -17.28 -4.23
N GLU A 475 14.88 -17.17 -3.63
CA GLU A 475 15.07 -16.85 -2.21
C GLU A 475 14.39 -15.52 -1.83
N PHE A 476 14.57 -14.47 -2.65
CA PHE A 476 13.95 -13.17 -2.43
C PHE A 476 12.42 -13.23 -2.54
N SER A 477 11.88 -13.85 -3.59
CA SER A 477 10.43 -14.02 -3.76
C SER A 477 9.81 -14.89 -2.67
N MET A 478 10.51 -15.91 -2.18
CA MET A 478 10.10 -16.71 -1.01
C MET A 478 10.16 -15.91 0.30
N LEU A 479 11.09 -14.96 0.43
CA LEU A 479 11.16 -14.05 1.58
C LEU A 479 10.00 -13.04 1.55
N GLU A 480 9.77 -12.38 0.42
CA GLU A 480 8.62 -11.49 0.20
C GLU A 480 7.29 -12.22 0.46
N GLN A 481 7.12 -13.43 -0.07
CA GLN A 481 5.91 -14.22 0.17
C GLN A 481 5.77 -14.61 1.64
N LYS A 482 6.87 -14.94 2.33
CA LYS A 482 6.86 -15.27 3.76
C LYS A 482 6.52 -14.05 4.63
N ASP A 483 7.03 -12.87 4.30
CA ASP A 483 6.77 -11.64 5.05
C ASP A 483 5.37 -11.09 4.75
N GLN A 484 4.85 -11.27 3.53
CA GLN A 484 3.44 -11.05 3.17
C GLN A 484 2.51 -11.98 3.97
N ILE A 485 2.77 -13.29 3.98
CA ILE A 485 2.01 -14.25 4.82
C ILE A 485 2.16 -13.91 6.31
N GLY A 486 3.33 -13.44 6.74
CA GLY A 486 3.59 -13.01 8.12
C GLY A 486 2.75 -11.80 8.53
N THR A 487 2.64 -10.78 7.67
CA THR A 487 1.81 -9.60 7.90
C THR A 487 0.32 -9.92 7.80
N GLU A 488 -0.11 -10.77 6.86
CA GLU A 488 -1.48 -11.27 6.78
C GLU A 488 -1.88 -12.06 8.05
N LEU A 489 -1.02 -12.97 8.53
CA LEU A 489 -1.26 -13.70 9.78
C LEU A 489 -1.28 -12.78 11.01
N GLN A 490 -0.43 -11.75 11.06
CA GLN A 490 -0.42 -10.78 12.15
C GLN A 490 -1.68 -9.89 12.13
N ASN A 491 -2.14 -9.46 10.96
CA ASN A 491 -3.38 -8.71 10.79
C ASN A 491 -4.58 -9.58 11.23
N LEU A 492 -4.69 -10.80 10.70
CA LEU A 492 -5.76 -11.74 11.04
C LEU A 492 -5.76 -12.11 12.54
N ALA A 493 -4.59 -12.21 13.17
CA ALA A 493 -4.48 -12.39 14.62
C ALA A 493 -4.99 -11.17 15.41
N SER A 494 -4.73 -9.95 14.93
CA SER A 494 -5.21 -8.70 15.54
C SER A 494 -6.73 -8.53 15.39
N GLU A 495 -7.29 -8.81 14.20
CA GLU A 495 -8.73 -8.84 13.94
C GLU A 495 -9.43 -9.87 14.83
N LEU A 496 -8.87 -11.08 14.92
CA LEU A 496 -9.41 -12.16 15.75
C LEU A 496 -9.31 -11.83 17.25
N GLN A 497 -8.32 -11.03 17.68
CA GLN A 497 -8.26 -10.47 19.03
C GLN A 497 -9.31 -9.37 19.25
N GLN A 498 -9.53 -8.47 18.29
CA GLN A 498 -10.59 -7.47 18.35
C GLN A 498 -11.99 -8.13 18.44
N VAL A 499 -12.30 -9.07 17.55
CA VAL A 499 -13.57 -9.82 17.56
C VAL A 499 -13.76 -10.62 18.86
N ARG A 500 -12.68 -11.09 19.51
CA ARG A 500 -12.75 -11.69 20.86
C ARG A 500 -13.14 -10.67 21.94
N LEU A 501 -12.61 -9.45 21.88
CA LEU A 501 -12.95 -8.37 22.81
C LEU A 501 -14.39 -7.88 22.60
N GLU A 502 -14.79 -7.62 21.36
CA GLU A 502 -16.17 -7.26 20.99
C GLU A 502 -17.17 -8.35 21.43
N LYS A 503 -16.84 -9.63 21.24
CA LYS A 503 -17.65 -10.76 21.72
C LYS A 503 -17.72 -10.83 23.25
N GLN A 504 -16.65 -10.46 23.96
CA GLN A 504 -16.65 -10.39 25.42
C GLN A 504 -17.51 -9.22 25.91
N GLU A 505 -17.41 -8.06 25.27
CA GLU A 505 -18.22 -6.89 25.60
C GLU A 505 -19.71 -7.15 25.32
N LEU A 506 -20.07 -7.62 24.12
CA LEU A 506 -21.43 -7.95 23.75
C LEU A 506 -22.03 -9.03 24.68
N LYS A 507 -21.23 -10.00 25.13
CA LYS A 507 -21.66 -10.96 26.15
C LYS A 507 -21.91 -10.30 27.50
N SER A 508 -21.11 -9.32 27.91
CA SER A 508 -21.34 -8.57 29.15
C SER A 508 -22.60 -7.69 29.07
N GLN A 509 -22.83 -7.03 27.92
CA GLN A 509 -24.04 -6.25 27.65
C GLN A 509 -25.29 -7.15 27.65
N TYR A 510 -25.22 -8.35 27.04
CA TYR A 510 -26.29 -9.34 27.07
C TYR A 510 -26.61 -9.81 28.51
N MET A 511 -25.59 -10.14 29.31
CA MET A 511 -25.79 -10.54 30.71
C MET A 511 -26.41 -9.42 31.55
N ALA A 512 -26.01 -8.15 31.32
CA ALA A 512 -26.59 -7.00 32.00
C ALA A 512 -28.06 -6.77 31.60
N LEU A 513 -28.38 -6.90 30.30
CA LEU A 513 -29.76 -6.79 29.79
C LEU A 513 -30.64 -7.93 30.31
N GLN A 514 -30.12 -9.16 30.38
CA GLN A 514 -30.83 -10.29 30.97
C GLN A 514 -31.10 -10.03 32.47
N HIS A 515 -30.10 -9.59 33.22
CA HIS A 515 -30.26 -9.27 34.64
C HIS A 515 -31.31 -8.17 34.88
N ALA A 516 -31.30 -7.10 34.09
CA ALA A 516 -32.32 -6.05 34.14
C ALA A 516 -33.73 -6.61 33.84
N ARG A 517 -33.88 -7.39 32.77
CA ARG A 517 -35.15 -8.05 32.40
C ARG A 517 -35.65 -8.99 33.50
N ASP A 518 -34.76 -9.74 34.14
CA ASP A 518 -35.13 -10.68 35.20
C ASP A 518 -35.47 -9.93 36.52
N GLN A 519 -34.86 -8.76 36.78
CA GLN A 519 -35.27 -7.84 37.84
C GLN A 519 -36.65 -7.20 37.57
N ASP A 520 -36.92 -6.79 36.33
CA ASP A 520 -38.23 -6.25 35.94
C ASP A 520 -39.33 -7.30 36.04
N LEU A 521 -39.07 -8.54 35.58
CA LEU A 521 -39.99 -9.67 35.81
C LEU A 521 -40.24 -9.93 37.29
N HIS A 522 -39.22 -9.84 38.14
CA HIS A 522 -39.42 -10.03 39.58
C HIS A 522 -40.26 -8.91 40.21
N GLN A 523 -40.09 -7.66 39.77
CA GLN A 523 -40.97 -6.55 40.17
C GLN A 523 -42.42 -6.77 39.70
N TYR A 524 -42.63 -7.21 38.45
CA TYR A 524 -43.98 -7.53 37.96
C TYR A 524 -44.60 -8.73 38.70
N GLN A 525 -43.81 -9.73 39.09
CA GLN A 525 -44.27 -10.84 39.93
C GLN A 525 -44.73 -10.35 41.31
N GLN A 526 -43.93 -9.51 41.98
CA GLN A 526 -44.31 -8.91 43.27
C GLN A 526 -45.57 -8.04 43.16
N GLN A 527 -45.74 -7.28 42.08
CA GLN A 527 -46.95 -6.49 41.82
C GLN A 527 -48.18 -7.37 41.57
N LEU A 528 -48.04 -8.47 40.83
CA LEU A 528 -49.12 -9.44 40.60
C LEU A 528 -49.50 -10.18 41.89
N GLU A 529 -48.53 -10.51 42.74
CA GLU A 529 -48.76 -11.12 44.06
C GLU A 529 -49.49 -10.15 45.00
N ALA A 530 -49.06 -8.89 45.06
CA ALA A 530 -49.74 -7.85 45.84
C ALA A 530 -51.19 -7.59 45.38
N MET A 531 -51.43 -7.47 44.07
CA MET A 531 -52.80 -7.35 43.53
C MET A 531 -53.63 -8.63 43.75
N GLY A 532 -52.99 -9.80 43.74
CA GLY A 532 -53.62 -11.07 44.08
C GLY A 532 -54.09 -11.12 45.53
N GLU A 533 -53.29 -10.59 46.44
CA GLU A 533 -53.59 -10.47 47.88
C GLU A 533 -54.70 -9.44 48.15
N GLU A 534 -54.67 -8.26 47.49
CA GLU A 534 -55.76 -7.28 47.54
C GLU A 534 -57.10 -7.88 47.05
N LEU A 535 -57.06 -8.69 45.99
CA LEU A 535 -58.24 -9.41 45.48
C LEU A 535 -58.68 -10.54 46.42
N ARG A 536 -57.76 -11.20 47.14
CA ARG A 536 -58.10 -12.20 48.17
C ARG A 536 -58.84 -11.54 49.34
N LEU A 537 -58.26 -10.47 49.90
CA LEU A 537 -58.85 -9.69 50.99
C LEU A 537 -60.22 -9.10 50.61
N SER A 538 -60.35 -8.61 49.37
CA SER A 538 -61.64 -8.10 48.84
C SER A 538 -62.73 -9.19 48.81
N ARG A 539 -62.38 -10.42 48.39
CA ARG A 539 -63.30 -11.56 48.38
C ARG A 539 -63.65 -12.06 49.79
N GLU A 540 -62.71 -12.00 50.73
CA GLU A 540 -62.97 -12.37 52.12
C GLU A 540 -63.95 -11.40 52.79
N MET A 541 -63.83 -10.09 52.54
CA MET A 541 -64.85 -9.13 52.97
C MET A 541 -66.19 -9.31 52.24
N GLU A 542 -66.20 -9.72 50.97
CA GLU A 542 -67.43 -10.06 50.25
C GLU A 542 -68.14 -11.27 50.88
N VAL A 543 -67.40 -12.32 51.25
CA VAL A 543 -67.94 -13.50 51.96
C VAL A 543 -68.46 -13.11 53.34
N GLU A 544 -67.72 -12.32 54.13
CA GLU A 544 -68.21 -11.83 55.43
C GLU A 544 -69.47 -10.95 55.29
N SER A 545 -69.56 -10.14 54.23
CA SER A 545 -70.76 -9.40 53.86
C SER A 545 -71.94 -10.32 53.52
N THR A 546 -71.71 -11.42 52.79
CA THR A 546 -72.79 -12.42 52.55
C THR A 546 -73.25 -13.11 53.83
N ILE A 547 -72.34 -13.53 54.71
CA ILE A 547 -72.67 -14.19 55.99
C ILE A 547 -73.47 -13.25 56.90
N THR A 548 -73.10 -11.97 56.97
CA THR A 548 -73.84 -10.98 57.75
C THR A 548 -75.22 -10.66 57.13
N VAL A 549 -75.35 -10.67 55.80
CA VAL A 549 -76.66 -10.56 55.13
C VAL A 549 -77.53 -11.80 55.40
N GLU A 550 -76.98 -13.02 55.33
CA GLU A 550 -77.71 -14.25 55.66
C GLU A 550 -78.15 -14.28 57.13
N ALA A 551 -77.30 -13.85 58.07
CA ALA A 551 -77.66 -13.73 59.48
C ALA A 551 -78.80 -12.73 59.70
N ASN A 552 -78.78 -11.59 59.01
CA ASN A 552 -79.87 -10.61 59.05
C ASN A 552 -81.18 -11.18 58.46
N GLN A 553 -81.11 -11.95 57.38
CA GLN A 553 -82.29 -12.64 56.82
C GLN A 553 -82.82 -13.72 57.78
N ALA A 554 -81.95 -14.47 58.47
CA ALA A 554 -82.35 -15.44 59.47
C ALA A 554 -83.08 -14.78 60.66
N LEU A 555 -82.55 -13.66 61.18
CA LEU A 555 -83.19 -12.85 62.21
C LEU A 555 -84.53 -12.27 61.75
N GLN A 556 -84.64 -11.85 60.49
CA GLN A 556 -85.90 -11.41 59.90
C GLN A 556 -86.93 -12.55 59.81
N LEU A 557 -86.51 -13.77 59.45
CA LEU A 557 -87.37 -14.95 59.46
C LEU A 557 -87.78 -15.39 60.88
N GLU A 558 -86.95 -15.17 61.90
CA GLU A 558 -87.34 -15.36 63.29
C GLU A 558 -88.34 -14.31 63.78
N LEU A 559 -88.17 -13.05 63.38
CA LEU A 559 -89.15 -11.99 63.61
C LEU A 559 -90.52 -12.33 62.99
N GLU A 560 -90.56 -12.88 61.77
CA GLU A 560 -91.83 -13.35 61.17
C GLU A 560 -92.41 -14.59 61.87
N LYS A 561 -91.58 -15.51 62.40
CA LYS A 561 -92.06 -16.65 63.22
C LYS A 561 -92.69 -16.16 64.53
N GLU A 562 -92.10 -15.18 65.20
CA GLU A 562 -92.67 -14.61 66.43
C GLU A 562 -93.90 -13.75 66.17
N LYS A 563 -93.96 -13.01 65.05
CA LYS A 563 -95.22 -12.40 64.57
C LYS A 563 -96.29 -13.46 64.32
N GLY A 564 -95.94 -14.62 63.76
CA GLY A 564 -96.84 -15.75 63.56
C GLY A 564 -97.35 -16.37 64.87
N ARG A 565 -96.47 -16.56 65.87
CA ARG A 565 -96.84 -16.98 67.23
C ARG A 565 -97.77 -15.98 67.90
N LEU A 566 -97.45 -14.69 67.80
CA LEU A 566 -98.28 -13.60 68.30
C LEU A 566 -99.66 -13.59 67.61
N ALA A 567 -99.72 -13.79 66.30
CA ALA A 567 -100.97 -13.91 65.55
C ALA A 567 -101.83 -15.10 66.01
N GLY A 568 -101.24 -16.25 66.31
CA GLY A 568 -101.95 -17.40 66.88
C GLY A 568 -102.52 -17.12 68.29
N LEU A 569 -101.74 -16.47 69.16
CA LEU A 569 -102.21 -16.00 70.47
C LEU A 569 -103.31 -14.94 70.33
N MET A 570 -103.19 -14.03 69.35
CA MET A 570 -104.22 -13.05 69.02
C MET A 570 -105.49 -13.72 68.50
N GLN A 571 -105.42 -14.77 67.70
CA GLN A 571 -106.59 -15.50 67.21
C GLN A 571 -107.37 -16.19 68.34
N SER A 572 -106.66 -16.72 69.34
CA SER A 572 -107.26 -17.25 70.59
C SER A 572 -107.89 -16.17 71.49
N ASN A 573 -107.43 -14.92 71.38
CA ASN A 573 -107.98 -13.77 72.11
C ASN A 573 -109.14 -13.11 71.32
N ALA A 574 -109.07 -13.18 69.99
CA ALA A 574 -110.01 -12.58 69.07
C ALA A 574 -111.41 -13.19 69.18
N THR A 575 -111.55 -14.51 69.37
CA THR A 575 -112.88 -15.14 69.57
C THR A 575 -113.61 -14.60 70.80
N LEU A 576 -112.89 -14.19 71.85
CA LEU A 576 -113.46 -13.56 73.05
C LEU A 576 -113.68 -12.05 72.89
N LYS A 577 -112.97 -11.37 71.98
CA LYS A 577 -113.12 -9.93 71.68
C LYS A 577 -114.03 -9.61 70.48
N HIS A 578 -114.33 -10.59 69.63
CA HIS A 578 -115.13 -10.45 68.40
C HIS A 578 -116.55 -9.94 68.67
N HIS A 579 -117.09 -10.20 69.86
CA HIS A 579 -118.40 -9.71 70.31
C HIS A 579 -118.39 -8.28 70.88
N VAL A 580 -117.23 -7.62 70.97
CA VAL A 580 -117.08 -6.28 71.59
C VAL A 580 -116.41 -5.28 70.63
N SER A 581 -115.37 -5.68 69.88
CA SER A 581 -114.59 -4.76 69.04
C SER A 581 -115.34 -4.19 67.81
N GLN A 582 -116.36 -4.91 67.31
CA GLN A 582 -116.98 -4.66 66.00
C GLN A 582 -117.64 -3.28 65.81
N LEU A 583 -117.87 -2.51 66.88
CA LEU A 583 -118.55 -1.20 66.81
C LEU A 583 -117.62 0.01 67.00
N GLU A 584 -116.38 -0.18 67.47
CA GLU A 584 -115.46 0.91 67.83
C GLU A 584 -114.24 1.01 66.89
N GLU A 585 -113.87 -0.10 66.23
CA GLU A 585 -112.66 -0.25 65.41
C GLU A 585 -112.72 0.47 64.03
N ALA A 586 -113.93 0.79 63.56
CA ALA A 586 -114.18 1.39 62.25
C ALA A 586 -113.85 2.90 62.14
N LEU A 587 -113.71 3.61 63.27
CA LEU A 587 -113.41 5.04 63.28
C LEU A 587 -111.90 5.32 63.47
N ALA A 588 -111.25 4.65 64.43
CA ALA A 588 -109.84 4.91 64.77
C ALA A 588 -108.85 4.58 63.63
N SER A 589 -109.14 3.54 62.82
CA SER A 589 -108.28 3.09 61.71
C SER A 589 -108.08 4.14 60.60
N ARG A 590 -109.03 5.07 60.44
CA ARG A 590 -108.96 6.13 59.42
C ARG A 590 -108.08 7.31 59.80
N GLU A 591 -107.78 7.48 61.09
CA GLU A 591 -106.90 8.56 61.58
C GLU A 591 -105.44 8.08 61.64
N SER A 592 -105.20 6.83 62.08
CA SER A 592 -103.85 6.23 62.10
C SER A 592 -103.19 6.21 60.71
N THR A 593 -103.94 5.79 59.68
CA THR A 593 -103.45 5.69 58.30
C THR A 593 -103.01 7.03 57.68
N LEU A 594 -103.56 8.16 58.11
CA LEU A 594 -103.08 9.48 57.70
C LEU A 594 -101.77 9.88 58.40
N VAL A 595 -101.60 9.53 59.68
CA VAL A 595 -100.36 9.76 60.43
C VAL A 595 -99.23 8.86 59.90
N GLU A 596 -99.54 7.62 59.54
CA GLU A 596 -98.62 6.68 58.90
C GLU A 596 -98.16 7.19 57.52
N MET A 597 -99.09 7.71 56.69
CA MET A 597 -98.72 8.36 55.42
C MET A 597 -97.85 9.61 55.63
N GLN A 598 -98.17 10.45 56.61
CA GLN A 598 -97.41 11.67 56.88
C GLN A 598 -96.01 11.39 57.45
N THR A 599 -95.85 10.35 58.27
CA THR A 599 -94.54 9.91 58.77
C THR A 599 -93.71 9.24 57.68
N ALA A 600 -94.29 8.36 56.86
CA ALA A 600 -93.62 7.75 55.71
C ALA A 600 -93.17 8.80 54.66
N TRP A 601 -94.00 9.82 54.38
CA TRP A 601 -93.61 10.92 53.51
C TRP A 601 -92.48 11.77 54.11
N GLY A 602 -92.53 12.04 55.41
CA GLY A 602 -91.44 12.73 56.12
C GLY A 602 -90.13 11.93 56.17
N GLU A 603 -90.19 10.59 56.23
CA GLU A 603 -89.02 9.72 56.13
C GLU A 603 -88.46 9.67 54.70
N GLN A 604 -89.32 9.61 53.68
CA GLN A 604 -88.91 9.66 52.27
C GLN A 604 -88.36 11.05 51.86
N ALA A 605 -88.82 12.14 52.48
CA ALA A 605 -88.18 13.43 52.38
C ALA A 605 -86.75 13.38 52.94
N ARG A 606 -86.56 12.81 54.15
CA ARG A 606 -85.25 12.66 54.79
C ARG A 606 -84.31 11.70 54.05
N THR A 607 -84.79 10.65 53.38
CA THR A 607 -83.93 9.79 52.53
C THR A 607 -83.46 10.55 51.30
N HIS A 608 -84.36 11.31 50.66
CA HIS A 608 -84.02 12.13 49.51
C HIS A 608 -83.05 13.27 49.89
N GLU A 609 -83.29 13.97 51.00
CA GLU A 609 -82.35 14.96 51.56
C GLU A 609 -80.96 14.36 51.81
N ARG A 610 -80.87 13.18 52.44
CA ARG A 610 -79.59 12.48 52.65
C ARG A 610 -78.90 12.17 51.33
N SER A 611 -79.63 11.66 50.34
CA SER A 611 -79.09 11.40 49.01
C SER A 611 -78.62 12.68 48.30
N VAL A 612 -79.33 13.80 48.45
CA VAL A 612 -78.90 15.11 47.92
C VAL A 612 -77.62 15.60 48.61
N HIS A 613 -77.51 15.46 49.94
CA HIS A 613 -76.28 15.81 50.68
C HIS A 613 -75.09 14.91 50.30
N GLU A 614 -75.31 13.61 50.07
CA GLU A 614 -74.28 12.67 49.66
C GLU A 614 -73.80 12.93 48.22
N ASN A 615 -74.74 13.19 47.30
CA ASN A 615 -74.42 13.64 45.95
C ASN A 615 -73.66 14.98 45.96
N LEU A 616 -74.04 15.93 46.83
CA LEU A 616 -73.34 17.21 46.98
C LEU A 616 -71.90 17.02 47.49
N ARG A 617 -71.68 16.15 48.49
CA ARG A 617 -70.33 15.76 48.92
C ARG A 617 -69.53 15.11 47.80
N ARG A 618 -70.15 14.23 47.01
CA ARG A 618 -69.50 13.59 45.85
C ARG A 618 -69.11 14.60 44.78
N VAL A 619 -69.96 15.61 44.53
CA VAL A 619 -69.62 16.74 43.66
C VAL A 619 -68.44 17.54 44.24
N GLN A 620 -68.45 17.89 45.53
CA GLN A 620 -67.33 18.61 46.18
C GLN A 620 -65.99 17.88 46.07
N VAL A 621 -65.97 16.54 46.28
CA VAL A 621 -64.76 15.71 46.12
C VAL A 621 -64.30 15.67 44.65
N LEU A 622 -65.23 15.65 43.68
CA LEU A 622 -64.91 15.71 42.26
C LEU A 622 -64.44 17.11 41.83
N GLU A 623 -64.95 18.19 42.41
CA GLU A 623 -64.48 19.55 42.21
C GLU A 623 -63.07 19.76 42.78
N GLU A 624 -62.78 19.19 43.96
CA GLU A 624 -61.45 19.25 44.58
C GLU A 624 -60.42 18.41 43.82
N SER A 625 -60.75 17.18 43.40
CA SER A 625 -59.85 16.38 42.56
C SER A 625 -59.60 17.02 41.18
N LEU A 626 -60.64 17.58 40.54
CA LEU A 626 -60.50 18.35 39.30
C LEU A 626 -59.66 19.63 39.49
N LYS A 627 -59.72 20.27 40.67
CA LYS A 627 -58.86 21.40 41.03
C LYS A 627 -57.40 20.96 41.18
N MET A 628 -57.14 19.86 41.91
CA MET A 628 -55.79 19.29 42.05
C MET A 628 -55.22 18.89 40.68
N GLU A 629 -56.03 18.31 39.79
CA GLU A 629 -55.60 18.00 38.42
C GLU A 629 -55.27 19.28 37.63
N LYS A 630 -56.10 20.32 37.70
CA LYS A 630 -55.85 21.62 37.03
C LYS A 630 -54.61 22.34 37.56
N ASP A 631 -54.32 22.23 38.85
CA ASP A 631 -53.11 22.78 39.46
C ASP A 631 -51.87 21.95 39.05
N GLY A 632 -51.97 20.61 39.03
CA GLY A 632 -50.94 19.71 38.50
C GLY A 632 -50.64 19.93 37.01
N GLN A 633 -51.67 20.10 36.17
CA GLN A 633 -51.52 20.52 34.77
C GLN A 633 -50.83 21.89 34.64
N ARG A 634 -51.09 22.83 35.56
CA ARG A 634 -50.42 24.14 35.57
C ARG A 634 -48.94 23.99 35.89
N ASP A 635 -48.59 23.12 36.84
CA ASP A 635 -47.20 22.89 37.24
C ASP A 635 -46.41 22.07 36.23
N LEU A 636 -47.03 21.10 35.56
CA LEU A 636 -46.45 20.45 34.37
C LEU A 636 -46.19 21.47 33.25
N ARG A 637 -47.12 22.40 32.99
CA ARG A 637 -46.89 23.50 32.02
C ARG A 637 -45.74 24.42 32.44
N LYS A 638 -45.57 24.73 33.75
CA LYS A 638 -44.40 25.47 34.26
C LYS A 638 -43.10 24.69 34.03
N GLN A 639 -43.07 23.40 34.36
CA GLN A 639 -41.89 22.53 34.17
C GLN A 639 -41.50 22.42 32.70
N ILE A 640 -42.47 22.22 31.80
CA ILE A 640 -42.24 22.25 30.34
C ILE A 640 -41.69 23.62 29.91
N GLY A 641 -42.22 24.72 30.43
CA GLY A 641 -41.70 26.07 30.18
C GLY A 641 -40.23 26.23 30.61
N ILE A 642 -39.88 25.74 31.80
CA ILE A 642 -38.50 25.73 32.32
C ILE A 642 -37.60 24.85 31.45
N LYS A 643 -38.03 23.65 31.06
CA LYS A 643 -37.25 22.77 30.17
C LYS A 643 -37.10 23.34 28.76
N ILE A 644 -38.06 24.12 28.26
CA ILE A 644 -37.92 24.86 27.00
C ILE A 644 -36.90 26.00 27.12
N THR A 645 -36.86 26.75 28.24
CA THR A 645 -35.85 27.81 28.42
C THR A 645 -34.44 27.24 28.68
N GLU A 646 -34.34 26.14 29.43
CA GLU A 646 -33.10 25.38 29.62
C GLU A 646 -32.58 24.81 28.30
N ASN A 647 -33.43 24.16 27.49
CA ASN A 647 -33.05 23.65 26.18
C ASN A 647 -32.62 24.79 25.22
N LYS A 648 -33.31 25.94 25.23
CA LYS A 648 -32.88 27.14 24.49
C LYS A 648 -31.53 27.69 24.98
N LYS A 649 -31.22 27.62 26.28
CA LYS A 649 -29.91 27.98 26.83
C LYS A 649 -28.83 27.01 26.37
N LEU A 650 -29.06 25.70 26.53
CA LEU A 650 -28.15 24.64 26.10
C LEU A 650 -27.89 24.69 24.60
N LYS A 651 -28.92 24.96 23.78
CA LYS A 651 -28.74 25.18 22.34
C LYS A 651 -27.82 26.37 22.04
N ARG A 652 -28.02 27.53 22.68
CA ARG A 652 -27.12 28.69 22.52
C ARG A 652 -25.69 28.38 22.96
N GLN A 653 -25.50 27.60 24.02
CA GLN A 653 -24.17 27.18 24.48
C GLN A 653 -23.52 26.19 23.49
N ASN A 654 -24.30 25.26 22.92
CA ASN A 654 -23.84 24.32 21.90
C ASN A 654 -23.50 25.02 20.57
N ASP A 655 -24.33 25.96 20.14
CA ASP A 655 -24.09 26.77 18.93
C ASP A 655 -22.91 27.74 19.11
N GLY A 656 -22.68 28.26 20.33
CA GLY A 656 -21.46 28.98 20.69
C GLY A 656 -20.21 28.09 20.66
N LEU A 657 -20.25 26.93 21.31
CA LEU A 657 -19.13 25.97 21.29
C LEU A 657 -18.78 25.47 19.87
N LYS A 658 -19.74 25.42 18.94
CA LYS A 658 -19.45 25.18 17.51
C LYS A 658 -18.65 26.32 16.89
N GLN A 659 -19.01 27.56 17.20
CA GLN A 659 -18.28 28.74 16.72
C GLN A 659 -16.86 28.80 17.32
N ASP A 660 -16.71 28.44 18.60
CA ASP A 660 -15.39 28.31 19.25
C ASP A 660 -14.55 27.18 18.62
N VAL A 661 -15.16 26.04 18.26
CA VAL A 661 -14.47 24.96 17.54
C VAL A 661 -14.07 25.37 16.11
N GLU A 662 -14.91 26.14 15.42
CA GLU A 662 -14.62 26.57 14.05
C GLU A 662 -13.56 27.68 13.99
N THR A 663 -13.55 28.59 14.96
CA THR A 663 -12.44 29.56 15.12
C THR A 663 -11.12 28.86 15.49
N LEU A 664 -11.14 27.91 16.43
CA LEU A 664 -9.94 27.10 16.74
C LEU A 664 -9.44 26.26 15.55
N ARG A 665 -10.33 25.83 14.64
CA ARG A 665 -9.94 25.19 13.37
C ARG A 665 -9.30 26.17 12.40
N GLN A 666 -9.84 27.38 12.27
CA GLN A 666 -9.27 28.43 11.44
C GLN A 666 -7.88 28.85 11.96
N ASP A 667 -7.74 29.04 13.27
CA ASP A 667 -6.45 29.32 13.93
C ASP A 667 -5.46 28.18 13.69
N LEU A 668 -5.87 26.92 13.86
CA LEU A 668 -5.02 25.76 13.60
C LEU A 668 -4.57 25.68 12.13
N ALA A 669 -5.48 25.95 11.18
CA ALA A 669 -5.15 25.99 9.75
C ALA A 669 -4.13 27.11 9.45
N GLN A 670 -4.30 28.29 10.04
CA GLN A 670 -3.33 29.38 9.94
C GLN A 670 -1.97 28.98 10.53
N ARG A 671 -1.92 28.35 11.71
CA ARG A 671 -0.65 27.88 12.31
C ARG A 671 0.02 26.79 11.47
N VAL A 672 -0.74 25.91 10.82
CA VAL A 672 -0.19 24.93 9.87
C VAL A 672 0.41 25.63 8.64
N GLN A 673 -0.26 26.67 8.12
CA GLN A 673 0.28 27.49 7.02
C GLN A 673 1.56 28.24 7.44
N GLU A 674 1.58 28.87 8.61
CA GLU A 674 2.78 29.54 9.17
C GLU A 674 3.95 28.56 9.35
N VAL A 675 3.69 27.35 9.87
CA VAL A 675 4.71 26.29 9.97
C VAL A 675 5.22 25.85 8.59
N GLY A 676 4.34 25.79 7.58
CA GLY A 676 4.75 25.51 6.19
C GLY A 676 5.65 26.59 5.59
N ILE A 677 5.36 27.88 5.87
CA ILE A 677 6.21 29.01 5.47
C ILE A 677 7.57 28.91 6.16
N LEU A 678 7.59 28.73 7.48
CA LEU A 678 8.83 28.59 8.27
C LEU A 678 9.66 27.36 7.85
N GLN A 679 9.04 26.29 7.37
CA GLN A 679 9.75 25.14 6.77
C GLN A 679 10.39 25.51 5.42
N GLY A 680 9.72 26.30 4.58
CA GLY A 680 10.29 26.84 3.34
C GLY A 680 11.44 27.82 3.58
N GLU A 681 11.30 28.71 4.56
CA GLU A 681 12.37 29.62 5.01
C GLU A 681 13.58 28.84 5.58
N LEU A 682 13.33 27.77 6.34
CA LEU A 682 14.39 26.90 6.85
C LEU A 682 15.11 26.15 5.72
N GLU A 683 14.39 25.63 4.72
CA GLU A 683 15.01 24.89 3.61
C GLU A 683 15.78 25.81 2.66
N THR A 684 15.26 27.00 2.36
CA THR A 684 16.01 28.03 1.60
C THR A 684 17.23 28.53 2.39
N SER A 685 17.12 28.68 3.71
CA SER A 685 18.27 28.99 4.58
C SER A 685 19.34 27.89 4.52
N LYS A 686 18.97 26.60 4.60
CA LYS A 686 19.92 25.48 4.38
C LYS A 686 20.56 25.52 3.01
N GLN A 687 19.79 25.77 1.95
CA GLN A 687 20.30 25.84 0.58
C GLN A 687 21.30 26.98 0.41
N ASN A 688 21.05 28.15 1.02
CA ASN A 688 21.99 29.27 1.05
C ASN A 688 23.26 28.91 1.84
N VAL A 689 23.14 28.22 2.99
CA VAL A 689 24.30 27.72 3.75
C VAL A 689 25.12 26.72 2.93
N LEU A 690 24.49 25.84 2.15
CA LEU A 690 25.20 24.92 1.24
C LEU A 690 25.88 25.67 0.08
N SER A 691 25.24 26.71 -0.46
CA SER A 691 25.85 27.60 -1.47
C SER A 691 27.10 28.26 -0.89
N HIS A 692 26.98 28.94 0.26
CA HIS A 692 28.10 29.60 0.94
C HIS A 692 29.20 28.62 1.37
N GLN A 693 28.88 27.38 1.73
CA GLN A 693 29.90 26.34 1.96
C GLN A 693 30.65 25.97 0.67
N SER A 694 29.98 25.93 -0.48
CA SER A 694 30.64 25.69 -1.77
C SER A 694 31.46 26.90 -2.24
N GLU A 695 30.99 28.13 -2.00
CA GLU A 695 31.70 29.38 -2.27
C GLU A 695 32.95 29.51 -1.41
N MET A 696 32.84 29.24 -0.10
CA MET A 696 33.98 29.20 0.82
C MET A 696 34.99 28.11 0.42
N ALA A 697 34.53 26.93 -0.01
CA ALA A 697 35.43 25.88 -0.50
C ALA A 697 36.15 26.27 -1.81
N ALA A 698 35.50 27.05 -2.68
CA ALA A 698 36.12 27.61 -3.88
C ALA A 698 37.15 28.69 -3.53
N ILE A 699 36.81 29.63 -2.65
CA ILE A 699 37.73 30.69 -2.15
C ILE A 699 38.93 30.07 -1.43
N GLU A 700 38.73 29.01 -0.65
CA GLU A 700 39.82 28.23 -0.05
C GLU A 700 40.71 27.56 -1.11
N ALA A 701 40.14 27.05 -2.20
CA ALA A 701 40.90 26.43 -3.29
C ALA A 701 41.70 27.47 -4.10
N GLU A 702 41.12 28.65 -4.34
CA GLU A 702 41.79 29.80 -4.97
C GLU A 702 42.91 30.35 -4.08
N SER A 703 42.65 30.58 -2.79
CA SER A 703 43.67 31.00 -1.83
C SER A 703 44.85 30.02 -1.78
N LYS A 704 44.57 28.71 -1.73
CA LYS A 704 45.60 27.65 -1.83
C LYS A 704 46.29 27.63 -3.21
N SER A 705 45.67 28.17 -4.27
CA SER A 705 46.34 28.34 -5.57
C SER A 705 47.30 29.52 -5.54
N ILE A 706 46.82 30.72 -5.18
CA ILE A 706 47.63 31.94 -5.13
C ILE A 706 48.82 31.74 -4.18
N GLN A 707 48.62 31.09 -3.02
CA GLN A 707 49.70 30.78 -2.08
C GLN A 707 50.80 29.87 -2.67
N ARG A 708 50.45 28.87 -3.49
CA ARG A 708 51.47 28.05 -4.21
C ARG A 708 52.19 28.86 -5.28
N GLU A 709 51.48 29.79 -5.92
CA GLU A 709 52.06 30.65 -6.94
C GLU A 709 52.96 31.74 -6.36
N LEU A 710 52.64 32.25 -5.16
CA LEU A 710 53.51 33.03 -4.28
C LEU A 710 54.75 32.22 -3.92
N GLU A 711 54.61 31.00 -3.39
CA GLU A 711 55.76 30.14 -3.05
C GLU A 711 56.71 29.99 -4.25
N ARG A 712 56.14 29.84 -5.45
CA ARG A 712 56.87 29.79 -6.72
C ARG A 712 57.55 31.14 -7.07
N VAL A 713 56.90 32.30 -6.91
CA VAL A 713 57.56 33.61 -7.14
C VAL A 713 58.61 33.93 -6.09
N GLN A 714 58.35 33.66 -4.81
CA GLN A 714 59.37 33.74 -3.77
C GLN A 714 60.56 32.85 -4.11
N GLN A 715 60.33 31.65 -4.65
CA GLN A 715 61.43 30.79 -5.09
C GLN A 715 62.16 31.36 -6.31
N GLN A 716 61.45 31.90 -7.31
CA GLN A 716 62.07 32.60 -8.45
C GLN A 716 62.87 33.84 -8.03
N LEU A 717 62.44 34.52 -6.96
CA LEU A 717 63.15 35.66 -6.35
C LEU A 717 64.36 35.20 -5.54
N ARG A 718 64.27 34.12 -4.75
CA ARG A 718 65.42 33.48 -4.10
C ARG A 718 66.44 33.02 -5.13
N ASP A 719 65.98 32.42 -6.23
CA ASP A 719 66.81 31.98 -7.36
C ASP A 719 67.47 33.17 -8.08
N SER A 720 66.77 34.30 -8.28
CA SER A 720 67.35 35.49 -8.94
C SER A 720 68.36 36.22 -8.05
N VAL A 721 68.06 36.37 -6.76
CA VAL A 721 69.01 36.88 -5.74
C VAL A 721 70.23 35.95 -5.62
N SER A 722 70.07 34.63 -5.75
CA SER A 722 71.23 33.70 -5.79
C SER A 722 72.13 33.87 -7.02
N ARG A 723 71.59 34.44 -8.12
CA ARG A 723 72.34 34.75 -9.35
C ARG A 723 72.96 36.15 -9.31
N GLU A 724 72.44 37.06 -8.49
CA GLU A 724 72.97 38.41 -8.32
C GLU A 724 74.47 38.47 -7.98
N PRO A 725 75.05 37.67 -7.04
CA PRO A 725 76.50 37.69 -6.82
C PRO A 725 77.30 37.25 -8.04
N VAL A 726 76.79 36.31 -8.84
CA VAL A 726 77.44 35.86 -10.10
C VAL A 726 77.38 36.98 -11.16
N ILE A 727 76.28 37.71 -11.23
CA ILE A 727 76.12 38.88 -12.11
C ILE A 727 77.05 40.02 -11.65
N LEU A 728 77.16 40.28 -10.35
CA LEU A 728 78.07 41.26 -9.77
C LEU A 728 79.55 40.90 -9.99
N GLU A 729 79.91 39.62 -9.95
CA GLU A 729 81.26 39.16 -10.28
C GLU A 729 81.56 39.28 -11.78
N GLN A 730 80.58 39.01 -12.66
CA GLN A 730 80.68 39.31 -14.09
C GLN A 730 80.79 40.81 -14.37
N ILE A 731 80.05 41.66 -13.65
CA ILE A 731 80.15 43.12 -13.73
C ILE A 731 81.53 43.59 -13.31
N LYS A 732 82.05 43.15 -12.16
CA LYS A 732 83.43 43.46 -11.73
C LYS A 732 84.49 42.99 -12.75
N GLY A 733 84.28 41.82 -13.36
CA GLY A 733 85.11 41.31 -14.45
C GLY A 733 85.01 42.11 -15.77
N LEU A 734 83.91 42.85 -15.98
CA LEU A 734 83.75 43.81 -17.08
C LEU A 734 84.30 45.19 -16.72
N GLU A 735 84.08 45.68 -15.51
CA GLU A 735 84.64 46.93 -14.97
C GLU A 735 86.18 46.88 -15.00
N TRP A 736 86.78 45.77 -14.57
CA TRP A 736 88.24 45.58 -14.67
C TRP A 736 88.75 45.60 -16.13
N LYS A 737 87.99 45.01 -17.07
CA LYS A 737 88.32 45.10 -18.51
C LYS A 737 88.14 46.51 -19.06
N LEU A 738 87.16 47.27 -18.56
CA LEU A 738 86.87 48.64 -18.96
C LEU A 738 87.92 49.59 -18.39
N GLU A 739 88.34 49.42 -17.13
CA GLU A 739 89.54 50.07 -16.57
C GLU A 739 90.80 49.76 -17.39
N LEU A 740 91.04 48.49 -17.73
CA LEU A 740 92.19 48.11 -18.56
C LEU A 740 92.15 48.82 -19.92
N LYS A 741 90.98 48.86 -20.58
CA LYS A 741 90.78 49.60 -21.82
C LYS A 741 90.83 51.12 -21.64
N SER A 742 90.53 51.65 -20.46
CA SER A 742 90.68 53.08 -20.12
C SER A 742 92.15 53.45 -19.87
N ARG A 743 92.95 52.54 -19.28
CA ARG A 743 94.41 52.67 -19.18
C ARG A 743 95.09 52.57 -20.56
N GLU A 744 94.60 51.71 -21.45
CA GLU A 744 95.02 51.71 -22.86
C GLU A 744 94.62 53.01 -23.58
N LEU A 745 93.39 53.50 -23.39
CA LEU A 745 92.92 54.74 -24.01
C LEU A 745 93.70 55.97 -23.55
N THR A 746 94.02 56.07 -22.26
CA THR A 746 94.83 57.17 -21.72
C THR A 746 96.27 57.10 -22.22
N ALA A 747 96.89 55.92 -22.30
CA ALA A 747 98.20 55.77 -22.94
C ALA A 747 98.20 56.15 -24.43
N VAL A 748 97.10 55.87 -25.16
CA VAL A 748 96.91 56.32 -26.55
C VAL A 748 96.66 57.83 -26.65
N GLN A 749 95.96 58.43 -25.67
CA GLN A 749 95.78 59.88 -25.58
C GLN A 749 97.09 60.62 -25.23
N GLU A 750 97.95 60.04 -24.40
CA GLU A 750 99.30 60.55 -24.13
C GLU A 750 100.18 60.46 -25.39
N GLN A 751 100.13 59.35 -26.14
CA GLN A 751 100.80 59.26 -27.45
C GLN A 751 100.27 60.29 -28.45
N LEU A 752 98.96 60.57 -28.45
CA LEU A 752 98.36 61.59 -29.29
C LEU A 752 98.83 63.00 -28.87
N ALA A 753 98.81 63.32 -27.58
CA ALA A 753 99.27 64.60 -27.06
C ALA A 753 100.76 64.88 -27.38
N VAL A 754 101.63 63.86 -27.26
CA VAL A 754 103.04 63.96 -27.68
C VAL A 754 103.17 64.19 -29.20
N SER A 755 102.23 63.69 -30.01
CA SER A 755 102.17 63.99 -31.45
C SER A 755 101.65 65.42 -31.74
N GLU A 756 100.73 65.93 -30.92
CA GLU A 756 100.17 67.29 -31.03
C GLU A 756 101.17 68.36 -30.58
N GLU A 757 101.93 68.13 -29.50
CA GLU A 757 103.07 69.00 -29.11
C GLU A 757 104.12 69.07 -30.21
N ARG A 758 104.40 67.94 -30.88
CA ARG A 758 105.30 67.90 -32.04
C ARG A 758 104.76 68.72 -33.21
N GLN A 759 103.47 68.59 -33.54
CA GLN A 759 102.86 69.43 -34.60
C GLN A 759 102.81 70.91 -34.22
N LEU A 760 102.64 71.25 -32.94
CA LEU A 760 102.71 72.64 -32.45
C LEU A 760 104.13 73.22 -32.56
N ALA A 761 105.18 72.41 -32.31
CA ALA A 761 106.56 72.82 -32.54
C ALA A 761 106.85 73.03 -34.05
N GLU A 762 106.40 72.13 -34.91
CA GLU A 762 106.54 72.23 -36.37
C GLU A 762 105.77 73.46 -36.92
N MET A 763 104.57 73.76 -36.41
CA MET A 763 103.81 74.98 -36.74
C MET A 763 104.42 76.26 -36.15
N GLY A 764 105.14 76.18 -35.02
CA GLY A 764 105.88 77.29 -34.43
C GLY A 764 107.03 77.77 -35.33
N ALA A 765 107.77 76.84 -35.93
CA ALA A 765 108.85 77.15 -36.87
C ALA A 765 108.35 77.91 -38.11
N VAL A 766 107.20 77.50 -38.67
CA VAL A 766 106.57 78.19 -39.82
C VAL A 766 106.09 79.60 -39.44
N ARG A 767 105.56 79.79 -38.22
CA ARG A 767 105.11 81.11 -37.74
C ARG A 767 106.28 82.08 -37.54
N HIS A 768 107.41 81.58 -37.03
CA HIS A 768 108.62 82.41 -36.83
C HIS A 768 109.23 82.89 -38.16
N LEU A 769 109.12 82.11 -39.24
CA LEU A 769 109.62 82.49 -40.57
C LEU A 769 108.80 83.60 -41.24
N LEU A 770 107.51 83.74 -40.91
CA LEU A 770 106.64 84.77 -41.48
C LEU A 770 106.70 86.11 -40.73
N GLN A 771 107.20 86.15 -39.50
CA GLN A 771 107.25 87.36 -38.67
C GLN A 771 108.57 88.15 -38.75
N VAL A 772 109.55 87.67 -39.55
CA VAL A 772 110.83 88.38 -39.80
C VAL A 772 110.76 89.25 -41.07
N GLY A 773 109.69 89.16 -41.86
CA GLY A 773 109.60 89.76 -43.19
C GLY A 773 109.05 91.20 -43.30
N THR A 774 108.54 91.80 -42.22
CA THR A 774 107.73 93.05 -42.28
C THR A 774 108.33 94.27 -41.58
N ASP A 775 109.39 94.13 -40.77
CA ASP A 775 109.94 95.24 -39.98
C ASP A 775 110.94 96.12 -40.77
N GLU A 776 111.28 95.77 -42.02
CA GLU A 776 112.33 96.46 -42.80
C GLU A 776 111.83 97.22 -44.05
N ARG A 777 110.54 97.58 -44.13
CA ARG A 777 110.04 98.50 -45.17
C ARG A 777 108.96 99.49 -44.70
N GLN A 778 109.44 100.71 -44.44
CA GLN A 778 108.70 101.98 -44.43
C GLN A 778 107.68 102.15 -43.27
N LEU A 779 107.91 103.00 -42.26
CA LEU A 779 109.00 103.95 -41.99
C LEU A 779 109.25 105.01 -43.08
N ALA A 780 108.24 105.32 -43.89
CA ALA A 780 108.28 106.43 -44.87
C ALA A 780 107.04 107.34 -44.85
N GLU A 781 105.86 106.86 -44.40
CA GLU A 781 104.60 107.64 -44.46
C GLU A 781 104.04 108.03 -43.07
N MET A 782 104.88 108.04 -42.03
CA MET A 782 104.52 108.58 -40.69
C MET A 782 104.42 110.13 -40.65
N GLY A 783 104.15 110.78 -41.79
CA GLY A 783 104.11 112.23 -41.97
C GLY A 783 102.71 112.82 -42.17
N ALA A 784 101.83 112.09 -42.87
CA ALA A 784 100.45 112.47 -43.14
C ALA A 784 99.58 111.20 -43.15
N VAL A 785 98.38 111.16 -42.58
CA VAL A 785 97.54 112.27 -42.10
C VAL A 785 97.21 112.08 -40.61
N ARG A 786 97.87 112.85 -39.74
CA ARG A 786 97.62 112.96 -38.27
C ARG A 786 96.25 113.61 -37.93
N HIS A 787 95.32 113.62 -38.87
CA HIS A 787 94.11 114.44 -38.87
C HIS A 787 92.80 113.62 -38.93
N LEU A 788 92.85 112.35 -39.33
CA LEU A 788 91.68 111.44 -39.26
C LEU A 788 91.61 110.63 -37.96
N LEU A 789 92.49 110.92 -37.00
CA LEU A 789 92.28 110.61 -35.58
C LEU A 789 91.01 111.27 -35.00
N GLN A 790 90.36 112.17 -35.76
CA GLN A 790 89.08 112.78 -35.44
C GLN A 790 87.86 111.90 -35.82
N GLU A 791 88.03 110.88 -36.68
CA GLU A 791 86.93 109.97 -37.07
C GLU A 791 86.87 108.71 -36.20
N LYS A 792 87.90 108.44 -35.38
CA LYS A 792 87.90 107.42 -34.33
C LYS A 792 86.78 107.57 -33.28
N THR A 793 86.11 108.73 -33.24
CA THR A 793 84.89 108.94 -32.46
C THR A 793 83.68 108.17 -32.98
N GLY A 794 83.63 107.84 -34.29
CA GLY A 794 82.51 107.11 -34.91
C GLY A 794 82.51 105.59 -34.65
N GLU A 795 83.66 105.01 -34.29
CA GLU A 795 83.76 103.57 -33.98
C GLU A 795 82.97 103.17 -32.73
N ILE A 796 82.67 104.12 -31.85
CA ILE A 796 81.80 103.92 -30.67
C ILE A 796 80.32 103.74 -31.07
N GLU A 797 79.91 104.26 -32.24
CA GLU A 797 78.53 104.18 -32.71
C GLU A 797 78.28 102.89 -33.52
N ASN A 798 79.24 102.47 -34.37
CA ASN A 798 79.10 101.24 -35.16
C ASN A 798 79.08 99.96 -34.31
N LEU A 799 79.73 99.95 -33.14
CA LEU A 799 79.62 98.85 -32.17
C LEU A 799 78.20 98.70 -31.56
N LYS A 800 77.32 99.71 -31.69
CA LYS A 800 75.88 99.54 -31.40
C LYS A 800 75.14 98.84 -32.55
N MET A 801 75.61 98.95 -33.80
CA MET A 801 74.92 98.39 -34.97
C MET A 801 75.13 96.88 -35.14
N GLU A 802 76.31 96.32 -34.86
CA GLU A 802 76.47 94.85 -34.81
C GLU A 802 75.68 94.19 -33.67
N SER A 803 75.43 94.93 -32.57
CA SER A 803 74.46 94.53 -31.54
C SER A 803 73.01 94.46 -32.05
N SER A 804 72.73 94.82 -33.30
CA SER A 804 71.45 94.58 -33.99
C SER A 804 71.44 93.25 -34.75
N ALA A 805 72.55 92.88 -35.39
CA ALA A 805 72.64 91.67 -36.20
C ALA A 805 72.49 90.41 -35.34
N LEU A 806 73.26 90.28 -34.26
CA LEU A 806 73.18 89.14 -33.34
C LEU A 806 71.89 89.09 -32.50
N LYS A 807 71.04 90.13 -32.53
CA LYS A 807 69.67 90.05 -31.98
C LYS A 807 68.74 89.21 -32.86
N HIS A 808 69.02 89.06 -34.16
CA HIS A 808 68.18 88.30 -35.07
C HIS A 808 68.34 86.79 -34.86
N ASP A 809 69.57 86.27 -34.81
CA ASP A 809 69.83 84.87 -34.44
C ASP A 809 69.40 84.55 -33.00
N LYS A 810 69.49 85.54 -32.10
CA LYS A 810 68.92 85.41 -30.76
C LYS A 810 67.39 85.20 -30.80
N GLN A 811 66.65 85.87 -31.68
CA GLN A 811 65.22 85.58 -31.86
C GLN A 811 64.98 84.19 -32.45
N SER A 812 65.80 83.76 -33.42
CA SER A 812 65.73 82.41 -34.04
C SER A 812 65.90 81.28 -33.01
N GLN A 813 66.85 81.39 -32.08
CA GLN A 813 67.09 80.35 -31.07
C GLN A 813 66.27 80.53 -29.78
N GLN A 814 65.82 81.74 -29.45
CA GLN A 814 64.96 82.00 -28.29
C GLN A 814 63.57 81.35 -28.44
N ALA A 815 63.13 81.02 -29.66
CA ALA A 815 61.93 80.22 -29.92
C ALA A 815 62.03 78.75 -29.42
N LYS A 816 63.23 78.16 -29.39
CA LYS A 816 63.47 76.79 -28.87
C LYS A 816 63.79 76.77 -27.37
N LEU A 817 64.21 77.90 -26.81
CA LEU A 817 64.42 78.05 -25.36
C LEU A 817 63.13 78.39 -24.58
N SER A 818 62.03 78.72 -25.25
CA SER A 818 60.67 78.65 -24.67
C SER A 818 60.26 77.22 -24.34
N GLU A 819 60.53 76.26 -25.23
CA GLU A 819 60.19 74.84 -25.02
C GLU A 819 60.97 74.26 -23.83
N LEU A 820 62.28 74.54 -23.77
CA LEU A 820 63.15 74.07 -22.67
C LEU A 820 62.90 74.77 -21.31
N ARG A 821 62.15 75.89 -21.28
CA ARG A 821 61.68 76.49 -20.02
C ARG A 821 60.45 75.78 -19.42
N SER A 822 59.79 74.91 -20.19
CA SER A 822 58.78 73.99 -19.65
C SER A 822 59.44 72.86 -18.84
N ALA A 823 60.49 72.24 -19.41
CA ALA A 823 61.08 70.98 -18.93
C ALA A 823 62.24 71.12 -17.92
N LEU A 824 62.47 72.31 -17.34
CA LEU A 824 63.25 72.44 -16.10
C LEU A 824 62.48 73.15 -14.96
N LYS A 825 61.14 73.18 -15.06
CA LYS A 825 60.37 72.55 -13.99
C LYS A 825 60.53 71.04 -14.22
N SER A 826 61.41 70.37 -13.49
CA SER A 826 61.15 69.89 -12.13
C SER A 826 60.04 68.83 -12.10
N SER A 827 60.45 67.57 -11.99
CA SER A 827 59.62 66.43 -11.55
C SER A 827 58.39 66.05 -12.38
N ILE A 828 58.16 66.64 -13.56
CA ILE A 828 57.03 66.28 -14.43
C ILE A 828 57.53 65.77 -15.79
N HIS A 829 57.29 64.47 -16.01
CA HIS A 829 57.47 63.68 -17.23
C HIS A 829 58.88 63.36 -17.76
N TYR A 830 58.97 62.11 -18.22
CA TYR A 830 59.95 61.50 -19.14
C TYR A 830 61.31 61.02 -18.63
N HIS A 831 61.34 59.71 -18.37
CA HIS A 831 62.52 58.86 -18.33
C HIS A 831 63.43 59.01 -19.58
N LYS A 832 64.72 58.84 -19.33
CA LYS A 832 65.77 58.31 -20.23
C LYS A 832 66.62 57.44 -19.30
N LEU A 833 66.73 56.12 -19.41
CA LEU A 833 67.37 55.28 -20.45
C LEU A 833 67.43 53.84 -19.84
N THR A 834 67.49 52.68 -20.51
CA THR A 834 67.60 52.30 -21.93
C THR A 834 66.89 50.95 -22.17
N LYS A 835 66.66 50.60 -23.44
CA LYS A 835 66.35 49.25 -23.96
C LYS A 835 67.16 48.12 -23.29
N LYS A 836 66.51 46.96 -23.09
CA LYS A 836 66.95 45.68 -23.72
C LYS A 836 65.73 44.78 -23.94
N PHE A 837 65.93 43.69 -24.68
CA PHE A 837 64.89 42.91 -25.39
C PHE A 837 64.89 41.46 -24.88
N VAL A 838 63.75 40.76 -24.95
CA VAL A 838 63.58 39.30 -24.64
C VAL A 838 63.65 39.01 -23.11
N HIS A 839 62.84 38.15 -22.46
CA HIS A 839 62.02 37.01 -22.93
C HIS A 839 60.62 36.88 -22.25
N LEU A 840 60.03 35.69 -22.38
CA LEU A 840 58.66 35.23 -22.07
C LEU A 840 58.30 35.06 -20.57
N THR A 841 57.00 34.88 -20.32
CA THR A 841 56.33 34.09 -19.23
C THR A 841 56.48 34.49 -17.75
N GLY A 842 55.35 34.88 -17.12
CA GLY A 842 54.55 33.90 -16.35
C GLY A 842 54.47 34.00 -14.81
N HIS A 843 53.40 34.64 -14.32
CA HIS A 843 52.78 34.52 -12.97
C HIS A 843 53.66 34.95 -11.74
N VAL A 844 53.19 35.18 -10.51
CA VAL A 844 51.91 35.57 -9.82
C VAL A 844 52.29 35.82 -8.34
N GLY A 845 51.54 36.68 -7.63
CA GLY A 845 51.22 36.45 -6.22
C GLY A 845 52.09 37.14 -5.16
N GLU A 846 51.39 37.93 -4.31
CA GLU A 846 51.59 38.15 -2.86
C GLU A 846 53.02 38.56 -2.37
N GLY A 847 53.25 39.01 -1.14
CA GLY A 847 52.33 39.45 -0.09
C GLY A 847 52.99 39.31 1.29
N ASP A 848 53.10 40.41 2.04
CA ASP A 848 53.08 40.42 3.50
C ASP A 848 52.79 41.83 4.05
N SER A 849 52.38 41.94 5.31
CA SER A 849 52.12 43.20 6.04
C SER A 849 52.87 43.20 7.38
N PRO A 850 53.05 44.36 8.06
CA PRO A 850 52.05 44.69 9.09
C PRO A 850 51.85 46.19 9.41
N GLY A 851 50.57 46.56 9.61
CA GLY A 851 50.10 47.43 10.70
C GLY A 851 50.51 48.91 10.79
N VAL A 852 49.52 49.81 10.77
CA VAL A 852 49.07 50.61 11.93
C VAL A 852 47.67 51.20 11.66
N GLU A 853 46.86 51.31 12.70
CA GLU A 853 45.44 51.76 12.72
C GLU A 853 45.34 53.31 12.86
N LEU A 854 44.24 54.08 12.70
CA LEU A 854 42.76 53.89 12.73
C LEU A 854 42.05 54.90 11.74
N PRO A 855 40.70 54.84 11.55
CA PRO A 855 39.90 55.60 10.55
C PRO A 855 39.15 56.84 11.17
N PRO A 856 38.02 57.46 10.68
CA PRO A 856 37.15 57.15 9.50
C PRO A 856 36.45 58.31 8.69
N LEU A 857 35.98 57.96 7.47
CA LEU A 857 34.69 58.38 6.79
C LEU A 857 34.38 59.88 6.47
N PRO A 858 33.34 60.23 5.66
CA PRO A 858 32.35 59.39 4.91
C PRO A 858 32.08 59.73 3.41
N PHE A 859 31.30 58.84 2.77
CA PHE A 859 30.47 58.96 1.54
C PHE A 859 31.09 58.64 0.17
N ASP A 860 30.22 58.08 -0.71
CA ASP A 860 30.55 57.21 -1.85
C ASP A 860 29.60 57.44 -3.06
N LEU A 861 29.84 56.80 -4.21
CA LEU A 861 29.30 57.19 -5.53
C LEU A 861 28.61 56.05 -6.34
N GLU A 862 27.77 55.22 -5.72
CA GLU A 862 27.11 54.08 -6.40
C GLU A 862 25.67 54.31 -6.91
N ASP A 863 24.95 55.33 -6.42
CA ASP A 863 23.52 55.55 -6.76
C ASP A 863 23.25 56.06 -8.20
N MET A 864 24.27 56.38 -9.01
CA MET A 864 24.06 57.02 -10.32
C MET A 864 23.79 56.06 -11.49
N ASP A 865 24.38 54.87 -11.49
CA ASP A 865 24.32 53.95 -12.65
C ASP A 865 23.03 53.10 -12.69
N ARG A 866 22.25 53.07 -11.60
CA ARG A 866 21.05 52.21 -11.48
C ARG A 866 19.78 52.82 -12.10
N LEU A 867 19.89 53.92 -12.84
CA LEU A 867 18.77 54.76 -13.31
C LEU A 867 18.59 54.79 -14.84
N LEU A 868 19.29 53.93 -15.60
CA LEU A 868 19.32 53.95 -17.07
C LEU A 868 18.73 52.71 -17.77
N GLN A 869 18.13 51.79 -17.02
CA GLN A 869 17.42 50.59 -17.50
C GLN A 869 16.21 50.39 -16.53
N GLU A 870 14.95 50.12 -16.92
CA GLU A 870 14.36 49.63 -18.18
C GLU A 870 12.98 50.27 -18.52
N THR A 871 12.33 49.85 -19.62
CA THR A 871 11.08 50.43 -20.15
C THR A 871 10.23 49.39 -20.90
N THR A 872 8.89 49.38 -21.02
CA THR A 872 7.72 50.15 -20.47
C THR A 872 6.44 49.32 -20.79
N VAL A 873 5.25 49.92 -20.98
CA VAL A 873 3.96 49.34 -21.50
C VAL A 873 3.14 48.59 -20.41
N ARG A 874 1.99 49.07 -19.91
CA ARG A 874 0.61 49.31 -20.47
C ARG A 874 -0.19 48.02 -20.79
N ALA A 875 -1.52 47.92 -20.61
CA ALA A 875 -2.52 48.76 -19.90
C ALA A 875 -3.93 48.08 -19.91
N LEU A 876 -4.93 48.80 -19.34
CA LEU A 876 -6.40 48.66 -19.50
C LEU A 876 -7.09 47.70 -18.50
N GLU A 877 -8.38 47.86 -18.15
CA GLU A 877 -9.41 48.82 -18.64
C GLU A 877 -10.30 49.40 -17.50
N SER A 878 -10.28 50.73 -17.31
CA SER A 878 -11.40 51.53 -16.78
C SER A 878 -11.27 52.97 -17.28
N LYS A 879 -12.12 53.42 -18.21
CA LYS A 879 -11.80 54.53 -19.14
C LYS A 879 -11.94 55.96 -18.56
N PRO A 880 -10.86 56.77 -18.60
CA PRO A 880 -10.92 58.24 -18.61
C PRO A 880 -10.54 58.82 -19.99
N LEU A 881 -10.22 57.95 -20.96
CA LEU A 881 -9.46 58.30 -22.15
C LEU A 881 -10.24 59.12 -23.18
N ASP A 882 -11.57 59.05 -23.25
CA ASP A 882 -12.33 59.94 -24.15
C ASP A 882 -12.24 61.41 -23.71
N ASN A 883 -12.19 61.68 -22.41
CA ASN A 883 -11.98 63.04 -21.90
C ASN A 883 -10.53 63.49 -22.09
N LEU A 884 -9.54 62.61 -21.90
CA LEU A 884 -8.15 62.95 -22.19
C LEU A 884 -7.88 63.08 -23.70
N GLN A 885 -8.57 62.32 -24.56
CA GLN A 885 -8.45 62.38 -26.01
C GLN A 885 -9.16 63.62 -26.57
N ASN A 886 -10.29 64.05 -25.98
CA ASN A 886 -10.85 65.37 -26.24
C ASN A 886 -9.94 66.49 -25.74
N CYS A 887 -9.32 66.37 -24.55
CA CYS A 887 -8.35 67.34 -24.07
C CYS A 887 -7.07 67.38 -24.92
N LEU A 888 -6.61 66.26 -25.46
CA LEU A 888 -5.46 66.19 -26.37
C LEU A 888 -5.80 66.61 -27.81
N LEU A 889 -7.05 66.43 -28.26
CA LEU A 889 -7.53 67.02 -29.51
C LEU A 889 -7.71 68.53 -29.38
N ASN A 890 -8.16 69.02 -28.24
CA ASN A 890 -8.23 70.45 -27.91
C ASN A 890 -6.83 71.04 -27.73
N LEU A 891 -5.93 70.42 -26.97
CA LEU A 891 -4.53 70.84 -26.90
C LEU A 891 -3.85 70.78 -28.28
N ARG A 892 -4.19 69.81 -29.14
CA ARG A 892 -3.64 69.76 -30.51
C ARG A 892 -4.25 70.82 -31.42
N SER A 893 -5.52 71.20 -31.25
CA SER A 893 -6.16 72.27 -32.01
C SER A 893 -5.77 73.66 -31.48
N GLU A 894 -5.52 73.81 -30.19
CA GLU A 894 -4.93 74.99 -29.55
C GLU A 894 -3.45 75.13 -29.87
N ILE A 895 -2.65 74.06 -29.87
CA ILE A 895 -1.24 74.10 -30.33
C ILE A 895 -1.20 74.39 -31.82
N SER A 896 -2.06 73.78 -32.64
CA SER A 896 -2.15 74.13 -34.08
C SER A 896 -2.67 75.55 -34.29
N GLY A 897 -3.57 76.02 -33.44
CA GLY A 897 -4.13 77.38 -33.45
C GLY A 897 -3.13 78.43 -32.98
N LEU A 898 -2.31 78.13 -31.99
CA LEU A 898 -1.20 78.95 -31.50
C LEU A 898 -0.01 78.91 -32.47
N GLN A 899 0.26 77.78 -33.13
CA GLN A 899 1.21 77.70 -34.23
C GLN A 899 0.73 78.52 -35.42
N SER A 900 -0.55 78.41 -35.82
CA SER A 900 -1.13 79.24 -36.88
C SER A 900 -1.18 80.72 -36.50
N GLN A 901 -1.53 81.06 -35.26
CA GLN A 901 -1.44 82.44 -34.76
C GLN A 901 0.01 82.93 -34.69
N MET A 902 0.98 82.08 -34.36
CA MET A 902 2.40 82.42 -34.36
C MET A 902 2.97 82.54 -35.78
N GLU A 903 2.48 81.78 -36.76
CA GLU A 903 2.78 81.96 -38.18
C GLU A 903 2.14 83.24 -38.73
N VAL A 904 0.88 83.54 -38.36
CA VAL A 904 0.21 84.82 -38.68
C VAL A 904 0.93 85.98 -38.00
N HIS A 905 1.38 85.85 -36.75
CA HIS A 905 2.09 86.91 -36.04
C HIS A 905 3.54 87.04 -36.53
N SER A 906 4.18 85.95 -36.96
CA SER A 906 5.50 85.93 -37.61
C SER A 906 5.43 86.56 -39.00
N THR A 907 4.44 86.22 -39.82
CA THR A 907 4.20 86.88 -41.12
C THR A 907 3.69 88.31 -40.96
N THR A 908 3.01 88.66 -39.88
CA THR A 908 2.70 90.06 -39.51
C THR A 908 3.97 90.82 -39.06
N ILE A 909 4.89 90.18 -38.35
CA ILE A 909 6.21 90.75 -37.99
C ILE A 909 7.12 90.87 -39.23
N GLN A 910 7.06 89.92 -40.17
CA GLN A 910 7.83 89.98 -41.41
C GLN A 910 7.26 91.00 -42.40
N SER A 911 5.93 91.11 -42.50
CA SER A 911 5.26 92.12 -43.34
C SER A 911 5.34 93.52 -42.73
N SER A 912 5.31 93.65 -41.39
CA SER A 912 5.62 94.93 -40.74
C SER A 912 7.12 95.25 -40.76
N ASN A 913 8.04 94.28 -40.72
CA ASN A 913 9.45 94.54 -41.03
C ASN A 913 9.66 94.91 -42.49
N HIS A 914 8.86 94.37 -43.43
CA HIS A 914 8.85 94.85 -44.82
C HIS A 914 8.23 96.24 -44.95
N SER A 915 7.19 96.60 -44.18
CA SER A 915 6.66 97.96 -44.19
C SER A 915 7.62 98.94 -43.51
N TRP A 916 8.30 98.56 -42.43
CA TRP A 916 9.37 99.34 -41.81
C TRP A 916 10.59 99.46 -42.71
N SER A 917 11.00 98.41 -43.42
CA SER A 917 12.06 98.47 -44.44
C SER A 917 11.65 99.30 -45.66
N SER A 918 10.37 99.27 -46.06
CA SER A 918 9.83 100.12 -47.11
C SER A 918 9.70 101.59 -46.66
N ILE A 919 9.39 101.85 -45.39
CA ILE A 919 9.40 103.19 -44.78
C ILE A 919 10.85 103.67 -44.60
N GLU A 920 11.78 102.81 -44.21
CA GLU A 920 13.21 103.11 -44.13
C GLU A 920 13.78 103.41 -45.51
N GLN A 921 13.40 102.65 -46.54
CA GLN A 921 13.72 102.94 -47.94
C GLN A 921 13.08 104.25 -48.39
N GLN A 922 11.80 104.51 -48.08
CA GLN A 922 11.15 105.79 -48.39
C GLN A 922 11.79 106.97 -47.64
N VAL A 923 12.30 106.76 -46.42
CA VAL A 923 13.05 107.75 -45.64
C VAL A 923 14.46 107.92 -46.20
N GLN A 924 15.11 106.88 -46.72
CA GLN A 924 16.38 107.00 -47.45
C GLN A 924 16.19 107.67 -48.82
N GLU A 925 15.07 107.44 -49.51
CA GLU A 925 14.64 108.18 -50.69
C GLU A 925 14.34 109.64 -50.34
N LEU A 926 13.65 109.93 -49.23
CA LEU A 926 13.46 111.29 -48.72
C LEU A 926 14.78 111.95 -48.30
N CYS A 927 15.71 111.21 -47.69
CA CYS A 927 17.04 111.70 -47.34
C CYS A 927 17.92 111.93 -48.58
N THR A 928 17.79 111.13 -49.65
CA THR A 928 18.50 111.37 -50.91
C THR A 928 17.84 112.48 -51.74
N VAL A 929 16.52 112.69 -51.64
CA VAL A 929 15.83 113.87 -52.15
C VAL A 929 16.23 115.13 -51.37
N VAL A 930 16.35 115.06 -50.04
CA VAL A 930 16.86 116.17 -49.21
C VAL A 930 18.36 116.40 -49.43
N GLN A 931 19.15 115.36 -49.68
CA GLN A 931 20.57 115.50 -50.07
C GLN A 931 20.72 116.08 -51.48
N THR A 932 19.88 115.72 -52.46
CA THR A 932 19.92 116.33 -53.79
C THR A 932 19.33 117.75 -53.80
N LEU A 933 18.34 118.05 -52.95
CA LEU A 933 17.88 119.42 -52.69
C LEU A 933 18.95 120.28 -51.98
N THR A 934 19.69 119.72 -51.02
CA THR A 934 20.79 120.44 -50.36
C THR A 934 22.05 120.51 -51.23
N GLN A 935 22.27 119.59 -52.16
CA GLN A 935 23.33 119.68 -53.17
C GLN A 935 22.97 120.66 -54.29
N THR A 936 21.69 120.78 -54.69
CA THR A 936 21.25 121.81 -55.66
C THR A 936 21.13 123.20 -55.02
N SER A 937 20.80 123.30 -53.72
CA SER A 937 20.92 124.57 -52.99
C SER A 937 22.38 124.94 -52.72
N ALA A 938 23.27 123.99 -52.41
CA ALA A 938 24.71 124.24 -52.34
C ALA A 938 25.29 124.68 -53.70
N ALA A 939 24.88 124.05 -54.80
CA ALA A 939 25.28 124.42 -56.17
C ALA A 939 24.72 125.78 -56.62
N THR A 940 23.77 126.37 -55.88
CA THR A 940 23.28 127.75 -56.09
C THR A 940 23.70 128.73 -54.99
N ALA A 941 24.36 128.26 -53.93
CA ALA A 941 24.90 129.07 -52.83
C ALA A 941 26.45 129.16 -52.82
N THR A 942 27.14 128.42 -53.69
CA THR A 942 28.62 128.43 -53.81
C THR A 942 29.14 129.00 -55.14
N THR A 943 28.32 129.82 -55.81
CA THR A 943 28.83 130.97 -56.56
C THR A 943 28.88 132.18 -55.62
N ASP A 944 30.03 132.84 -55.57
CA ASP A 944 30.24 134.18 -54.99
C ASP A 944 30.09 134.35 -53.46
N SER A 945 30.72 133.45 -52.70
CA SER A 945 31.38 133.83 -51.44
C SER A 945 32.82 133.31 -51.33
N LEU A 946 33.61 133.56 -52.38
CA LEU A 946 35.07 133.45 -52.33
C LEU A 946 35.69 134.68 -51.63
N ALA A 947 35.23 134.96 -50.40
CA ALA A 947 35.72 136.04 -49.54
C ALA A 947 36.40 135.42 -48.31
N ALA A 948 37.63 134.95 -48.49
CA ALA A 948 38.33 134.14 -47.50
C ALA A 948 38.82 134.94 -46.27
N ALA A 949 38.72 134.28 -45.12
CA ALA A 949 39.58 134.37 -43.93
C ALA A 949 40.37 135.69 -43.68
N ALA A 950 39.92 136.47 -42.70
CA ALA A 950 40.72 137.55 -42.11
C ALA A 950 40.55 137.61 -40.58
N VAL A 951 41.69 137.57 -39.87
CA VAL A 951 41.90 137.94 -38.46
C VAL A 951 41.17 137.12 -37.39
N ASP A 952 41.88 136.14 -36.84
CA ASP A 952 41.71 135.70 -35.46
C ASP A 952 42.56 136.61 -34.55
N MET A 953 41.93 137.64 -33.94
CA MET A 953 42.46 138.44 -32.82
C MET A 953 41.47 139.51 -32.35
N ALA A 954 40.72 139.25 -31.26
CA ALA A 954 40.36 140.24 -30.24
C ALA A 954 39.60 139.62 -29.06
N ASN A 955 39.80 140.21 -27.88
CA ASN A 955 39.02 140.05 -26.65
C ASN A 955 37.49 140.02 -26.92
N GLY A 956 36.64 139.29 -26.19
CA GLY A 956 36.66 139.04 -24.74
C GLY A 956 35.65 139.96 -24.03
N ILE A 957 35.08 139.53 -22.89
CA ILE A 957 33.86 140.12 -22.26
C ILE A 957 32.62 139.93 -23.20
N ILE A 958 31.40 139.56 -22.80
CA ILE A 958 30.59 139.73 -21.58
C ILE A 958 29.78 138.44 -21.25
N ASN A 959 29.52 138.18 -19.96
CA ASN A 959 28.56 137.17 -19.51
C ASN A 959 27.10 137.66 -19.68
N ILE A 960 26.22 136.80 -20.16
CA ILE A 960 24.97 136.35 -19.50
C ILE A 960 24.47 135.08 -20.19
#